data_AF-A0A5M9JCW6-F1
#
_entry.id   AF-A0A5M9JCW6-F1
#
_cell.length_a   1.000
_cell.length_b   1.000
_cell.length_c   1.000
_cell.angle_alpha   90.00
_cell.angle_beta   90.00
_cell.angle_gamma   90.00
#
_symmetry.space_group_name_H-M   'P 1'
#
loop_
_entity.id
_entity.type
_entity.pdbx_description
1 polymer ?
#
loop_
_entity_poly.entity_id
_entity_poly.type
_entity_poly.pdbx_seq_one_letter_code
_entity_poly.pdbx_strand_id
1 'polypeptide(L)'
;MPSFKRRRVSSAGGSNRQSSSRGQSSGLQSSSSRTSSVPQDGHRHSSTHPPPSSNRISIRSASSHAVALSSIQDEDDEANNLEAEENDSDIQEREDSDSMNEIVMAVELKERGTIGCAYYIAREEKLCMMADISMAGLDIIDTLKIHAEPTEALEDRLQKDAKGIDRGDANEIFGSYVLDSRPAAEFYYEAAKNKLASLEIAGMTGGGMTLATPGDDFGGDRKHDQAELSGTGRHGRLMRLAGWIDLDSRLSIGCAGAVLSYLGRRRSVEYLPNDEAALIAFRIRTIEMFSLADIMFVNADTLSSLQIIQSESHPNSHMQGPNKSTSGSKESLSVFGLFYHLASTPQGRQQLRKMFLRPSIDMSVIEERLRTIGTLVNVENQPLLEDLRKSLKRVKDIRTVVIHLQKGACGSSGRATAIKKGVWGSILSFSFHSLKILEALRGLAGNKTSIASKFFAETRHNELLGIGQVITQTIDFERSAEQHRITVRQGVDPELDAMKRTYDGMESFLTEVQRKMTDDLPEWARQYIENCIYFPQLGFLTVVQLDPNTGEGKYKGEGTDEDEWAQTFVSDEKVYYKNTRMREMDEYVGDLYSMITDREIEIIHGLTLRVLGQEKLLVTVSDLCGELDCLVALALGATKYRFKPPVISQDNVIDIEGGRHPLQELTVPSYVPNNCYLKGGSGPANDEESSSNTDQESEAVDGPSMLLMTGPNYSGKSVYLKQTALIVYLAHIGSYVPAEKAVVGLTDKILTRITTRESVSRNQSAFMIDLQQIALCTTLATHRSLVVVDEFGKGTNSTDGAGLACGVFEYFLGLGSRRPKVLGATHFHEIFENGFLSPRPELAFGHMEVHVNKLAELAGDQVTYLYNFVLGRSTSSFGTTCAAMNGIDSAIVERAEDLILLAARGEDLMEALAANMSEKDAQDLEDAEKVGRRFLEQNFPLSGSNNTVIDVRNILRKHPGCQE
;
A
#
# COMPACT_ATOMS: atom_id res chain seq x y z
N MET A 1 1.58 32.05 26.45
CA MET A 1 1.96 32.85 25.26
C MET A 1 3.28 33.54 25.56
N PRO A 2 4.33 33.32 24.75
CA PRO A 2 4.53 34.18 23.57
C PRO A 2 4.69 33.38 22.26
N SER A 3 4.37 34.02 21.13
CA SER A 3 4.43 33.43 19.80
C SER A 3 5.70 33.84 19.04
N PHE A 4 6.36 32.88 18.38
CA PHE A 4 7.53 33.16 17.53
C PHE A 4 7.41 32.51 16.15
N LYS A 5 7.43 33.36 15.11
CA LYS A 5 7.31 32.98 13.70
C LYS A 5 8.58 32.27 13.22
N ARG A 6 8.49 31.02 12.77
CA ARG A 6 9.58 30.38 12.00
C ARG A 6 9.79 31.15 10.68
N ARG A 7 11.06 31.34 10.31
CA ARG A 7 11.49 32.26 9.23
C ARG A 7 12.05 31.44 8.07
N ARG A 8 11.43 31.50 6.88
CA ARG A 8 11.99 30.89 5.66
C ARG A 8 13.37 31.51 5.37
N VAL A 9 14.37 30.68 5.11
CA VAL A 9 15.72 31.11 4.70
C VAL A 9 16.01 30.57 3.31
N SER A 10 16.19 31.47 2.34
CA SER A 10 16.58 31.15 0.96
C SER A 10 18.10 30.99 0.86
N SER A 11 18.57 29.82 0.41
CA SER A 11 20.00 29.52 0.27
C SER A 11 20.61 30.14 -0.99
N ALA A 12 21.28 31.29 -0.85
CA ALA A 12 22.10 31.90 -1.90
C ALA A 12 23.61 31.68 -1.62
N GLY A 13 24.18 30.61 -2.19
CA GLY A 13 25.59 30.26 -2.02
C GLY A 13 26.48 30.87 -3.11
N GLY A 14 27.16 31.98 -2.82
CA GLY A 14 28.09 32.62 -3.75
C GLY A 14 29.51 32.04 -3.65
N SER A 15 30.03 31.47 -4.75
CA SER A 15 31.45 31.09 -4.89
C SER A 15 32.22 32.12 -5.70
N ASN A 16 33.38 32.59 -5.21
CA ASN A 16 34.11 33.70 -5.81
C ASN A 16 35.61 33.35 -6.01
N ARG A 17 36.07 33.21 -7.27
CA ARG A 17 37.49 33.07 -7.64
C ARG A 17 37.82 33.58 -9.05
N GLN A 18 38.39 34.79 -9.09
CA GLN A 18 39.48 35.26 -9.97
C GLN A 18 39.52 34.82 -11.47
N SER A 19 39.03 35.72 -12.34
CA SER A 19 39.73 36.28 -13.51
C SER A 19 40.77 35.47 -14.33
N SER A 20 40.55 35.37 -15.66
CA SER A 20 41.39 36.09 -16.66
C SER A 20 40.99 35.92 -18.15
N SER A 21 41.00 37.05 -18.90
CA SER A 21 41.40 37.26 -20.31
C SER A 21 40.74 36.59 -21.55
N ARG A 22 40.24 37.47 -22.45
CA ARG A 22 40.42 37.57 -23.95
C ARG A 22 39.62 36.69 -24.95
N GLY A 23 39.31 37.31 -26.11
CA GLY A 23 38.81 36.70 -27.37
C GLY A 23 37.28 36.77 -27.53
N GLN A 24 36.60 37.72 -28.20
CA GLN A 24 36.73 38.35 -29.53
C GLN A 24 36.48 37.45 -30.76
N SER A 25 35.21 37.29 -31.15
CA SER A 25 34.63 37.39 -32.52
C SER A 25 33.20 36.80 -32.50
N SER A 26 32.11 37.28 -33.12
CA SER A 26 31.78 38.30 -34.15
C SER A 26 31.57 37.80 -35.59
N GLY A 27 30.30 37.52 -35.94
CA GLY A 27 29.78 37.22 -37.27
C GLY A 27 28.38 36.59 -37.12
N LEU A 28 27.25 37.29 -37.30
CA LEU A 28 26.65 37.82 -38.54
C LEU A 28 26.24 36.71 -39.53
N GLN A 29 25.09 36.74 -40.23
CA GLN A 29 23.75 37.35 -40.08
C GLN A 29 22.90 36.86 -41.28
N SER A 30 21.65 37.35 -41.48
CA SER A 30 20.74 37.08 -42.62
C SER A 30 20.23 35.62 -42.76
N SER A 31 18.94 35.27 -42.87
CA SER A 31 17.78 35.77 -43.66
C SER A 31 17.81 35.31 -45.13
N SER A 32 16.70 34.96 -45.80
CA SER A 32 15.31 35.43 -45.62
C SER A 32 14.23 34.47 -46.17
N SER A 33 12.95 34.85 -46.07
CA SER A 33 11.75 34.07 -46.41
C SER A 33 11.11 34.41 -47.77
N ARG A 34 10.20 33.54 -48.29
CA ARG A 34 9.16 33.76 -49.34
C ARG A 34 8.50 32.39 -49.73
N THR A 35 7.24 32.24 -50.16
CA THR A 35 6.07 33.15 -50.37
C THR A 35 4.72 32.40 -50.47
N SER A 36 3.61 33.15 -50.50
CA SER A 36 2.22 32.79 -50.95
C SER A 36 1.35 32.01 -49.93
N SER A 37 0.03 32.23 -49.81
CA SER A 37 -0.90 33.21 -50.45
C SER A 37 -2.00 33.72 -49.48
N VAL A 38 -2.87 34.63 -49.94
CA VAL A 38 -3.72 35.61 -49.21
C VAL A 38 -4.93 35.96 -50.14
N PRO A 39 -6.15 36.45 -49.73
CA PRO A 39 -6.63 37.08 -48.48
C PRO A 39 -7.89 36.34 -47.89
N GLN A 40 -8.95 36.88 -47.21
CA GLN A 40 -9.42 38.24 -46.83
C GLN A 40 -10.47 38.24 -45.67
N ASP A 41 -10.78 39.43 -45.14
CA ASP A 41 -11.99 39.91 -44.42
C ASP A 41 -12.41 39.36 -43.03
N GLY A 42 -12.93 40.26 -42.17
CA GLY A 42 -13.50 39.90 -40.85
C GLY A 42 -13.70 40.99 -39.77
N HIS A 43 -13.06 42.16 -39.89
CA HIS A 43 -13.21 43.37 -39.02
C HIS A 43 -12.91 43.31 -37.48
N ARG A 44 -11.89 44.10 -37.09
CA ARG A 44 -11.85 45.11 -35.98
C ARG A 44 -12.17 44.68 -34.52
N HIS A 45 -11.26 44.84 -33.55
CA HIS A 45 -10.69 46.08 -32.95
C HIS A 45 -11.68 46.93 -32.11
N SER A 46 -11.35 47.56 -30.97
CA SER A 46 -10.34 47.35 -29.88
C SER A 46 -10.32 48.57 -28.92
N SER A 47 -10.19 48.37 -27.60
CA SER A 47 -9.91 49.43 -26.60
C SER A 47 -9.31 48.81 -25.30
N THR A 48 -8.04 49.00 -24.93
CA THR A 48 -7.32 50.16 -24.34
C THR A 48 -7.50 50.39 -22.82
N HIS A 49 -6.55 49.86 -22.04
CA HIS A 49 -5.79 50.40 -20.88
C HIS A 49 -6.10 51.83 -20.29
N PRO A 50 -5.64 52.18 -19.05
CA PRO A 50 -5.17 51.36 -17.90
C PRO A 50 -5.84 51.72 -16.51
N PRO A 51 -5.19 52.19 -15.40
CA PRO A 51 -5.49 51.76 -14.00
C PRO A 51 -5.97 52.96 -13.10
N PRO A 52 -5.88 53.01 -11.72
CA PRO A 52 -5.44 52.03 -10.71
C PRO A 52 -6.26 51.93 -9.37
N SER A 53 -5.82 51.00 -8.51
CA SER A 53 -5.76 51.07 -7.03
C SER A 53 -7.01 51.07 -6.11
N SER A 54 -6.87 50.24 -5.06
CA SER A 54 -7.37 50.39 -3.67
C SER A 54 -8.77 49.88 -3.25
N ASN A 55 -8.72 48.99 -2.26
CA ASN A 55 -9.58 48.86 -1.06
C ASN A 55 -11.12 48.70 -1.12
N ARG A 56 -11.54 47.70 -0.33
CA ARG A 56 -12.74 47.59 0.53
C ARG A 56 -14.08 47.08 -0.05
N ILE A 57 -14.45 45.93 0.55
CA ILE A 57 -15.76 45.62 1.15
C ILE A 57 -16.88 45.13 0.22
N SER A 58 -17.59 44.13 0.74
CA SER A 58 -18.71 43.41 0.16
C SER A 58 -20.03 44.19 0.17
N ILE A 59 -20.88 43.92 -0.82
CA ILE A 59 -22.33 44.00 -0.69
C ILE A 59 -22.93 42.73 -1.33
N ARG A 60 -23.92 42.11 -0.65
CA ARG A 60 -24.71 40.99 -1.19
C ARG A 60 -26.03 41.50 -1.79
N SER A 61 -26.36 41.04 -3.00
CA SER A 61 -27.72 40.86 -3.53
C SER A 61 -27.65 39.69 -4.54
N ALA A 62 -28.52 38.67 -4.51
CA ALA A 62 -29.97 38.66 -4.69
C ALA A 62 -30.40 39.14 -6.10
N SER A 63 -31.26 38.44 -6.87
CA SER A 63 -31.89 37.12 -6.66
C SER A 63 -32.73 36.69 -7.88
N SER A 64 -32.66 35.42 -8.31
CA SER A 64 -33.72 34.69 -9.06
C SER A 64 -33.34 33.20 -9.13
N HIS A 65 -34.13 32.24 -8.63
CA HIS A 65 -35.50 31.80 -8.99
C HIS A 65 -35.62 31.12 -10.37
N ALA A 66 -35.46 29.79 -10.36
CA ALA A 66 -36.06 28.87 -11.34
C ALA A 66 -36.44 27.53 -10.64
N VAL A 67 -37.66 27.52 -10.10
CA VAL A 67 -38.59 26.39 -9.88
C VAL A 67 -38.03 24.96 -9.81
N ALA A 68 -38.23 24.30 -8.66
CA ALA A 68 -38.09 22.86 -8.49
C ALA A 68 -39.38 22.08 -8.85
N LEU A 69 -39.24 20.79 -9.12
CA LEU A 69 -40.32 19.80 -9.02
C LEU A 69 -39.82 18.61 -8.21
N SER A 70 -40.58 18.26 -7.17
CA SER A 70 -40.35 17.15 -6.25
C SER A 70 -41.01 15.85 -6.80
N SER A 71 -40.87 14.65 -6.21
CA SER A 71 -40.40 14.27 -4.88
C SER A 71 -39.99 12.78 -4.84
N ILE A 72 -39.02 12.44 -3.99
CA ILE A 72 -39.05 11.33 -3.01
C ILE A 72 -37.98 11.68 -1.96
N GLN A 73 -38.22 11.36 -0.69
CA GLN A 73 -37.33 11.68 0.44
C GLN A 73 -36.98 10.40 1.19
N ASP A 74 -35.70 10.22 1.53
CA ASP A 74 -35.16 10.07 2.90
C ASP A 74 -33.72 9.47 2.87
N GLU A 75 -32.97 9.65 3.96
CA GLU A 75 -31.59 9.15 4.21
C GLU A 75 -30.41 9.78 3.43
N ASP A 76 -30.35 11.11 3.30
CA ASP A 76 -29.12 11.81 2.83
C ASP A 76 -28.89 13.15 3.58
N ASP A 77 -28.32 13.10 4.80
CA ASP A 77 -28.15 14.28 5.68
C ASP A 77 -26.77 14.35 6.40
N GLU A 78 -25.77 13.57 5.97
CA GLU A 78 -24.37 13.66 6.47
C GLU A 78 -23.40 14.39 5.51
N ALA A 79 -23.84 14.79 4.31
CA ALA A 79 -22.93 15.20 3.22
C ALA A 79 -22.50 16.70 3.20
N ASN A 80 -23.17 17.60 3.94
CA ASN A 80 -23.04 19.06 3.78
C ASN A 80 -22.44 19.80 4.99
N ASN A 81 -21.32 19.31 5.55
CA ASN A 81 -20.55 20.01 6.59
C ASN A 81 -19.02 19.84 6.40
N LEU A 82 -18.48 20.34 5.27
CA LEU A 82 -17.06 20.24 4.92
C LEU A 82 -16.41 21.57 4.47
N GLU A 83 -16.72 22.66 5.18
CA GLU A 83 -15.83 23.83 5.31
C GLU A 83 -15.69 24.21 6.79
N ALA A 84 -15.26 23.25 7.62
CA ALA A 84 -14.73 23.55 8.95
C ALA A 84 -13.24 23.89 8.81
N GLU A 85 -12.80 25.03 9.36
CA GLU A 85 -11.40 25.40 9.36
C GLU A 85 -10.56 24.33 10.09
N GLU A 86 -9.59 23.72 9.39
CA GLU A 86 -8.71 22.73 9.98
C GLU A 86 -7.72 23.44 10.92
N ASN A 87 -7.77 23.14 12.22
CA ASN A 87 -6.87 23.75 13.18
C ASN A 87 -5.42 23.28 12.95
N ASP A 88 -4.43 24.12 13.30
CA ASP A 88 -3.01 23.74 13.34
C ASP A 88 -2.78 22.43 14.12
N SER A 89 -3.59 22.14 15.16
CA SER A 89 -3.55 20.87 15.90
C SER A 89 -4.06 19.66 15.08
N ASP A 90 -5.10 19.84 14.27
CA ASP A 90 -5.65 18.77 13.42
C ASP A 90 -4.70 18.49 12.24
N ILE A 91 -3.90 19.48 11.82
CA ILE A 91 -2.81 19.34 10.85
C ILE A 91 -1.60 18.64 11.51
N GLN A 92 -1.17 19.08 12.69
CA GLN A 92 -0.06 18.47 13.43
C GLN A 92 -0.33 17.00 13.77
N GLU A 93 -1.56 16.65 14.21
CA GLU A 93 -1.94 15.25 14.43
C GLU A 93 -1.86 14.40 13.14
N ARG A 94 -2.08 14.99 11.96
CA ARG A 94 -1.89 14.31 10.67
C ARG A 94 -0.42 14.13 10.31
N GLU A 95 0.41 15.16 10.45
CA GLU A 95 1.86 15.07 10.20
C GLU A 95 2.54 14.08 11.15
N ASP A 96 2.14 14.05 12.43
CA ASP A 96 2.53 13.03 13.40
C ASP A 96 2.01 11.63 13.00
N SER A 97 0.84 11.51 12.39
CA SER A 97 0.31 10.20 11.94
C SER A 97 0.98 9.70 10.67
N ASP A 98 1.34 10.56 9.72
CA ASP A 98 2.01 10.17 8.46
C ASP A 98 3.48 9.82 8.73
N SER A 99 4.21 10.63 9.50
CA SER A 99 5.60 10.34 9.91
C SER A 99 5.72 9.02 10.69
N MET A 100 4.74 8.69 11.53
CA MET A 100 4.69 7.41 12.22
C MET A 100 4.41 6.20 11.31
N ASN A 101 3.91 6.40 10.08
CA ASN A 101 3.66 5.33 9.11
C ASN A 101 4.76 5.19 8.03
N GLU A 102 5.86 5.95 8.12
CA GLU A 102 6.97 5.89 7.18
C GLU A 102 7.64 4.51 7.13
N ILE A 103 8.01 4.09 5.92
CA ILE A 103 8.86 2.91 5.66
C ILE A 103 10.07 3.34 4.82
N VAL A 104 11.27 3.09 5.33
CA VAL A 104 12.54 3.42 4.67
C VAL A 104 13.23 2.14 4.22
N MET A 105 13.46 1.98 2.91
CA MET A 105 14.04 0.77 2.30
C MET A 105 15.41 1.08 1.69
N ALA A 106 16.35 0.13 1.73
CA ALA A 106 17.63 0.19 1.03
C ALA A 106 17.89 -1.11 0.27
N VAL A 107 18.37 -0.98 -0.97
CA VAL A 107 18.65 -2.11 -1.88
C VAL A 107 20.04 -1.97 -2.49
N GLU A 108 20.81 -3.06 -2.48
CA GLU A 108 22.10 -3.18 -3.17
C GLU A 108 22.05 -4.37 -4.14
N LEU A 109 22.34 -4.13 -5.42
CA LEU A 109 22.49 -5.16 -6.46
C LEU A 109 23.96 -5.16 -6.92
N LYS A 110 24.62 -6.32 -6.89
CA LYS A 110 25.98 -6.49 -7.41
C LYS A 110 25.98 -7.23 -8.75
N GLU A 111 27.03 -6.99 -9.54
CA GLU A 111 27.26 -7.51 -10.90
C GLU A 111 27.06 -9.04 -11.06
N ARG A 112 27.18 -9.81 -9.97
CA ARG A 112 26.97 -11.26 -9.95
C ARG A 112 25.50 -11.69 -9.86
N GLY A 113 24.55 -10.77 -9.99
CA GLY A 113 23.13 -11.05 -9.78
C GLY A 113 22.82 -11.41 -8.33
N THR A 114 23.52 -10.78 -7.38
CA THR A 114 23.26 -10.93 -5.94
C THR A 114 22.64 -9.66 -5.39
N ILE A 115 21.54 -9.81 -4.63
CA ILE A 115 20.75 -8.70 -4.09
C ILE A 115 20.72 -8.77 -2.57
N GLY A 116 21.04 -7.64 -1.94
CA GLY A 116 20.76 -7.37 -0.53
C GLY A 116 19.60 -6.39 -0.36
N CYS A 117 18.81 -6.57 0.69
CA CYS A 117 17.68 -5.70 1.01
C CYS A 117 17.50 -5.56 2.52
N ALA A 118 17.30 -4.32 2.98
CA ALA A 118 16.86 -4.02 4.34
C ALA A 118 15.82 -2.90 4.33
N TYR A 119 14.86 -2.93 5.25
CA TYR A 119 13.90 -1.85 5.43
C TYR A 119 13.53 -1.64 6.90
N TYR A 120 13.21 -0.41 7.26
CA TYR A 120 12.78 0.00 8.60
C TYR A 120 11.32 0.46 8.55
N ILE A 121 10.51 -0.01 9.51
CA ILE A 121 9.11 0.41 9.69
C ILE A 121 9.03 1.30 10.94
N ALA A 122 8.63 2.57 10.78
CA ALA A 122 8.53 3.52 11.89
C ALA A 122 7.53 3.07 12.97
N ARG A 123 6.31 2.68 12.57
CA ARG A 123 5.23 2.23 13.48
C ARG A 123 5.56 0.96 14.29
N GLU A 124 6.55 0.18 13.85
CA GLU A 124 6.97 -1.04 14.54
C GLU A 124 8.27 -0.90 15.33
N GLU A 125 8.99 0.23 15.20
CA GLU A 125 10.37 0.41 15.69
C GLU A 125 11.27 -0.78 15.30
N LYS A 126 11.12 -1.24 14.05
CA LYS A 126 11.59 -2.54 13.58
C LYS A 126 12.43 -2.43 12.31
N LEU A 127 13.64 -2.99 12.36
CA LEU A 127 14.53 -3.14 11.21
C LEU A 127 14.43 -4.57 10.68
N CYS A 128 13.93 -4.73 9.45
CA CYS A 128 13.85 -6.01 8.75
C CYS A 128 14.98 -6.12 7.73
N MET A 129 15.61 -7.29 7.64
CA MET A 129 16.55 -7.62 6.57
C MET A 129 16.10 -8.89 5.85
N MET A 130 16.42 -8.97 4.57
CA MET A 130 16.33 -10.19 3.79
C MET A 130 17.60 -11.03 3.95
N ALA A 131 17.55 -12.33 3.69
CA ALA A 131 18.75 -13.11 3.35
C ALA A 131 19.25 -12.73 1.95
N ASP A 132 20.56 -12.74 1.72
CA ASP A 132 21.13 -12.37 0.41
C ASP A 132 20.73 -13.40 -0.68
N ILE A 133 20.09 -12.94 -1.75
CA ILE A 133 19.61 -13.81 -2.83
C ILE A 133 20.63 -13.88 -3.96
N SER A 134 21.00 -15.10 -4.36
CA SER A 134 21.79 -15.38 -5.56
C SER A 134 20.92 -15.65 -6.79
N MET A 135 21.37 -15.21 -7.97
CA MET A 135 20.66 -15.29 -9.26
C MET A 135 19.36 -14.46 -9.31
N ALA A 136 19.37 -13.28 -8.70
CA ALA A 136 18.20 -12.41 -8.65
C ALA A 136 18.16 -11.44 -9.85
N GLY A 137 17.06 -11.50 -10.61
CA GLY A 137 16.70 -10.51 -11.64
C GLY A 137 16.07 -9.25 -11.04
N LEU A 138 15.92 -8.20 -11.87
CA LEU A 138 15.33 -6.92 -11.45
C LEU A 138 13.86 -7.07 -11.00
N ASP A 139 13.16 -8.07 -11.51
CA ASP A 139 11.78 -8.40 -11.16
C ASP A 139 11.64 -8.79 -9.68
N ILE A 140 12.73 -9.27 -9.05
CA ILE A 140 12.79 -9.51 -7.61
C ILE A 140 12.88 -8.19 -6.83
N ILE A 141 13.56 -7.16 -7.35
CA ILE A 141 13.53 -5.81 -6.74
C ILE A 141 12.13 -5.22 -6.82
N ASP A 142 11.49 -5.31 -7.98
CA ASP A 142 10.13 -4.79 -8.18
C ASP A 142 9.11 -5.54 -7.29
N THR A 143 9.32 -6.85 -7.07
CA THR A 143 8.55 -7.66 -6.09
C THR A 143 8.87 -7.28 -4.62
N LEU A 144 10.12 -6.98 -4.28
CA LEU A 144 10.53 -6.54 -2.94
C LEU A 144 9.97 -5.16 -2.58
N LYS A 145 9.88 -4.24 -3.55
CA LYS A 145 9.22 -2.93 -3.38
C LYS A 145 7.74 -3.12 -3.04
N ILE A 146 7.06 -4.07 -3.66
CA ILE A 146 5.67 -4.46 -3.33
C ILE A 146 5.57 -5.12 -1.93
N HIS A 147 6.53 -5.95 -1.52
CA HIS A 147 6.54 -6.56 -0.17
C HIS A 147 6.82 -5.56 0.98
N ALA A 148 7.32 -4.35 0.67
CA ALA A 148 7.76 -3.35 1.65
C ALA A 148 6.90 -2.08 1.67
N GLU A 149 6.27 -1.67 0.56
CA GLU A 149 5.59 -0.36 0.40
C GLU A 149 6.43 0.83 0.92
N PRO A 150 7.66 1.03 0.42
CA PRO A 150 8.53 2.09 0.91
C PRO A 150 7.96 3.48 0.66
N THR A 151 8.03 4.36 1.66
CA THR A 151 7.85 5.80 1.50
C THR A 151 9.11 6.43 0.91
N GLU A 152 10.28 5.95 1.35
CA GLU A 152 11.59 6.41 0.91
C GLU A 152 12.48 5.21 0.55
N ALA A 153 13.14 5.25 -0.60
CA ALA A 153 13.98 4.18 -1.16
C ALA A 153 15.42 4.67 -1.39
N LEU A 154 16.39 3.89 -0.89
CA LEU A 154 17.82 4.19 -0.93
C LEU A 154 18.53 3.21 -1.87
N GLU A 155 19.09 3.70 -2.97
CA GLU A 155 19.79 2.91 -3.99
C GLU A 155 21.19 3.50 -4.25
N ASP A 156 22.19 2.64 -4.53
CA ASP A 156 23.56 3.10 -4.83
C ASP A 156 23.68 3.68 -6.26
N ARG A 157 24.62 4.61 -6.43
CA ARG A 157 24.84 5.39 -7.66
C ARG A 157 25.19 4.55 -8.90
N LEU A 158 25.70 3.33 -8.73
CA LEU A 158 26.20 2.50 -9.84
C LEU A 158 25.13 2.06 -10.85
N GLN A 159 23.83 2.24 -10.58
CA GLN A 159 22.77 1.84 -11.52
C GLN A 159 22.57 2.79 -12.72
N LYS A 160 23.12 4.02 -12.71
CA LYS A 160 22.87 5.00 -13.79
C LYS A 160 23.36 4.58 -15.17
N ASP A 161 24.48 3.86 -15.24
CA ASP A 161 25.03 3.36 -16.50
C ASP A 161 24.45 1.99 -16.92
N ALA A 162 23.54 1.43 -16.10
CA ALA A 162 22.99 0.08 -16.25
C ALA A 162 21.49 0.03 -16.63
N LYS A 163 20.86 1.17 -16.96
CA LYS A 163 19.64 1.24 -17.80
C LYS A 163 19.32 2.68 -18.23
N GLY A 164 19.35 2.94 -19.54
CA GLY A 164 18.89 4.19 -20.17
C GLY A 164 17.36 4.32 -20.24
N ILE A 165 16.66 4.03 -19.14
CA ILE A 165 15.21 4.23 -19.00
C ILE A 165 14.97 4.94 -17.67
N ASP A 166 14.42 6.15 -17.76
CA ASP A 166 13.92 6.90 -16.62
C ASP A 166 12.70 6.14 -16.07
N ARG A 167 12.88 5.35 -14.99
CA ARG A 167 11.84 4.47 -14.43
C ARG A 167 10.84 5.25 -13.57
N GLY A 168 10.09 6.16 -14.21
CA GLY A 168 8.98 6.89 -13.59
C GLY A 168 7.82 5.98 -13.16
N ASP A 169 7.62 4.85 -13.85
CA ASP A 169 6.32 4.14 -13.86
C ASP A 169 6.37 2.74 -13.25
N ALA A 170 7.19 2.56 -12.21
CA ALA A 170 6.83 1.63 -11.14
C ALA A 170 5.69 2.21 -10.26
N ASN A 171 5.54 3.54 -10.25
CA ASN A 171 4.61 4.29 -9.40
C ASN A 171 3.12 4.13 -9.77
N GLU A 172 2.78 3.70 -11.00
CA GLU A 172 1.37 3.56 -11.43
C GLU A 172 0.57 2.52 -10.64
N ILE A 173 1.24 1.51 -10.05
CA ILE A 173 0.56 0.38 -9.40
C ILE A 173 0.35 0.63 -7.90
N PHE A 174 1.37 1.13 -7.18
CA PHE A 174 1.29 1.46 -5.75
C PHE A 174 2.26 2.59 -5.35
N GLY A 175 1.73 3.79 -5.10
CA GLY A 175 2.35 4.86 -4.30
C GLY A 175 3.56 5.57 -4.91
N SER A 176 3.55 6.91 -4.88
CA SER A 176 4.71 7.73 -5.25
C SER A 176 5.73 7.78 -4.11
N TYR A 177 6.79 6.96 -4.21
CA TYR A 177 7.88 6.90 -3.23
C TYR A 177 9.05 7.83 -3.60
N VAL A 178 9.78 8.33 -2.60
CA VAL A 178 10.96 9.19 -2.81
C VAL A 178 12.21 8.33 -3.01
N LEU A 179 12.85 8.45 -4.17
CA LEU A 179 14.13 7.78 -4.46
C LEU A 179 15.32 8.70 -4.14
N ASP A 180 16.22 8.27 -3.26
CA ASP A 180 17.41 9.02 -2.84
C ASP A 180 18.69 8.20 -3.04
N SER A 181 19.61 8.71 -3.88
CA SER A 181 20.79 7.97 -4.32
C SER A 181 21.98 8.19 -3.38
N ARG A 182 22.30 7.14 -2.61
CA ARG A 182 23.34 7.14 -1.58
C ARG A 182 24.67 6.59 -2.11
N PRO A 183 25.82 6.95 -1.49
CA PRO A 183 27.12 6.44 -1.92
C PRO A 183 27.40 5.04 -1.33
N ALA A 184 27.96 4.14 -2.13
CA ALA A 184 28.41 2.78 -1.76
C ALA A 184 29.17 2.66 -0.41
N ALA A 185 29.87 3.71 0.03
CA ALA A 185 30.54 3.75 1.33
C ALA A 185 29.58 3.60 2.54
N GLU A 186 28.29 3.95 2.39
CA GLU A 186 27.27 3.76 3.42
C GLU A 186 26.78 2.30 3.50
N PHE A 187 26.89 1.55 2.39
CA PHE A 187 26.55 0.13 2.27
C PHE A 187 27.70 -0.81 2.71
N TYR A 188 28.83 -0.27 3.19
CA TYR A 188 30.01 -1.09 3.50
C TYR A 188 29.79 -2.01 4.72
N TYR A 189 29.83 -3.33 4.50
CA TYR A 189 29.52 -4.39 5.47
C TYR A 189 30.14 -4.19 6.86
N GLU A 190 31.43 -3.88 6.97
CA GLU A 190 32.08 -3.77 8.27
C GLU A 190 31.61 -2.52 9.03
N ALA A 191 31.39 -1.40 8.33
CA ALA A 191 30.84 -0.19 8.92
C ALA A 191 29.39 -0.42 9.37
N ALA A 192 28.60 -1.15 8.58
CA ALA A 192 27.24 -1.53 8.92
C ALA A 192 27.17 -2.48 10.13
N LYS A 193 27.99 -3.54 10.15
CA LYS A 193 28.14 -4.50 11.25
C LYS A 193 28.55 -3.82 12.56
N ASN A 194 29.44 -2.84 12.49
CA ASN A 194 29.83 -2.03 13.65
C ASN A 194 28.69 -1.11 14.15
N LYS A 195 27.90 -0.51 13.24
CA LYS A 195 26.70 0.28 13.60
C LYS A 195 25.63 -0.59 14.25
N LEU A 196 25.29 -1.74 13.66
CA LEU A 196 24.32 -2.70 14.22
C LEU A 196 24.76 -3.21 15.61
N ALA A 197 26.05 -3.55 15.79
CA ALA A 197 26.61 -3.96 17.07
C ALA A 197 26.70 -2.82 18.13
N SER A 198 26.37 -1.59 17.75
CA SER A 198 26.26 -0.43 18.66
C SER A 198 24.81 -0.08 19.04
N LEU A 199 23.80 -0.76 18.48
CA LEU A 199 22.40 -0.55 18.83
C LEU A 199 22.05 -1.18 20.18
N GLU A 200 21.38 -0.40 21.05
CA GLU A 200 20.86 -0.88 22.34
C GLU A 200 19.42 -1.38 22.18
N ILE A 201 19.31 -2.66 21.81
CA ILE A 201 18.05 -3.34 21.49
C ILE A 201 17.31 -3.71 22.80
N ALA A 202 15.99 -3.44 22.84
CA ALA A 202 15.18 -3.38 24.07
C ALA A 202 14.81 -4.76 24.71
N GLY A 203 15.76 -5.70 24.66
CA GLY A 203 15.75 -7.00 25.34
C GLY A 203 17.14 -7.46 25.81
N MET A 204 18.21 -6.69 25.56
CA MET A 204 19.61 -7.06 25.87
C MET A 204 19.93 -7.15 27.38
N THR A 205 18.98 -6.80 28.26
CA THR A 205 19.06 -6.90 29.73
C THR A 205 18.62 -8.26 30.29
N GLY A 206 18.16 -9.20 29.46
CA GLY A 206 17.87 -10.57 29.87
C GLY A 206 19.12 -11.46 29.83
N GLY A 207 19.71 -11.77 30.99
CA GLY A 207 20.74 -12.82 31.14
C GLY A 207 22.12 -12.46 30.58
N GLY A 208 22.98 -11.88 31.43
CA GLY A 208 24.38 -11.60 31.06
C GLY A 208 25.23 -12.88 30.98
N MET A 209 25.30 -13.51 29.79
CA MET A 209 26.19 -14.63 29.55
C MET A 209 27.62 -14.13 29.23
N THR A 210 28.47 -14.07 30.27
CA THR A 210 29.85 -13.60 30.18
C THR A 210 30.76 -14.64 29.53
N LEU A 211 30.81 -14.68 28.20
CA LEU A 211 31.69 -15.58 27.45
C LEU A 211 33.15 -15.10 27.52
N ALA A 212 33.93 -15.64 28.45
CA ALA A 212 35.36 -15.37 28.57
C ALA A 212 36.17 -16.27 27.63
N THR A 213 36.53 -15.77 26.45
CA THR A 213 37.52 -16.40 25.56
C THR A 213 38.95 -16.10 26.03
N PRO A 214 39.83 -17.09 26.18
CA PRO A 214 41.23 -16.85 26.54
C PRO A 214 41.99 -16.25 25.35
N GLY A 215 42.16 -14.93 25.33
CA GLY A 215 42.89 -14.24 24.26
C GLY A 215 42.72 -12.71 24.14
N ASP A 216 41.75 -12.08 24.85
CA ASP A 216 41.67 -10.62 24.88
C ASP A 216 42.85 -10.04 25.69
N ASP A 217 43.77 -9.35 25.01
CA ASP A 217 45.03 -8.84 25.55
C ASP A 217 44.82 -7.70 26.57
N PHE A 218 45.51 -7.75 27.71
CA PHE A 218 45.58 -6.65 28.69
C PHE A 218 46.56 -5.56 28.23
N GLY A 219 46.24 -4.91 27.10
CA GLY A 219 47.08 -3.92 26.40
C GLY A 219 46.52 -2.50 26.39
N GLY A 220 46.20 -1.93 27.55
CA GLY A 220 45.69 -0.54 27.68
C GLY A 220 45.98 0.05 29.07
N ASP A 221 46.34 1.34 29.12
CA ASP A 221 46.85 1.98 30.35
C ASP A 221 45.73 2.40 31.33
N ARG A 222 46.04 2.43 32.63
CA ARG A 222 45.06 2.61 33.71
C ARG A 222 44.94 4.07 34.16
N LYS A 223 43.86 4.76 33.76
CA LYS A 223 43.11 5.79 34.54
C LYS A 223 41.89 6.32 33.76
N HIS A 224 40.80 6.56 34.48
CA HIS A 224 39.50 7.12 34.01
C HIS A 224 38.74 6.18 33.04
N ASP A 225 37.49 5.73 33.30
CA ASP A 225 36.49 6.12 34.30
C ASP A 225 35.65 4.92 34.82
N GLN A 226 34.81 5.15 35.86
CA GLN A 226 34.05 4.11 36.57
C GLN A 226 32.80 3.56 35.82
N ALA A 227 32.69 3.76 34.50
CA ALA A 227 31.50 3.39 33.73
C ALA A 227 31.51 1.92 33.21
N GLU A 228 32.65 1.24 33.18
CA GLU A 228 32.81 -0.04 32.48
C GLU A 228 32.38 -1.30 33.28
N LEU A 229 31.54 -1.16 34.32
CA LEU A 229 31.07 -2.32 35.09
C LEU A 229 30.00 -3.18 34.36
N SER A 230 29.54 -2.76 33.19
CA SER A 230 28.60 -3.48 32.32
C SER A 230 29.33 -4.35 31.28
N GLY A 231 30.19 -5.26 31.76
CA GLY A 231 31.17 -6.02 30.98
C GLY A 231 30.63 -6.93 29.85
N THR A 232 30.19 -6.33 28.73
CA THR A 232 29.98 -7.02 27.45
C THR A 232 30.80 -6.36 26.35
N GLY A 233 32.04 -6.84 26.20
CA GLY A 233 32.98 -6.40 25.17
C GLY A 233 32.43 -6.55 23.75
N ARG A 234 33.12 -5.97 22.77
CA ARG A 234 32.68 -5.93 21.36
C ARG A 234 32.30 -7.31 20.80
N HIS A 235 33.08 -8.35 21.13
CA HIS A 235 32.76 -9.75 20.81
C HIS A 235 31.43 -10.23 21.41
N GLY A 236 31.15 -9.93 22.69
CA GLY A 236 29.90 -10.28 23.36
C GLY A 236 28.66 -9.51 22.87
N ARG A 237 28.83 -8.42 22.11
CA ARG A 237 27.74 -7.78 21.35
C ARG A 237 27.58 -8.41 19.96
N LEU A 238 28.68 -8.69 19.26
CA LEU A 238 28.66 -9.39 17.96
C LEU A 238 28.09 -10.81 18.05
N MET A 239 28.41 -11.58 19.10
CA MET A 239 27.85 -12.93 19.31
C MET A 239 26.34 -12.92 19.56
N ARG A 240 25.80 -11.92 20.26
CA ARG A 240 24.34 -11.76 20.43
C ARG A 240 23.66 -11.39 19.12
N LEU A 241 24.28 -10.49 18.34
CA LEU A 241 23.80 -10.12 17.02
C LEU A 241 23.80 -11.32 16.04
N ALA A 242 24.82 -12.18 16.09
CA ALA A 242 24.89 -13.43 15.32
C ALA A 242 23.82 -14.47 15.70
N GLY A 243 23.16 -14.31 16.86
CA GLY A 243 22.00 -15.11 17.27
C GLY A 243 20.66 -14.60 16.73
N TRP A 244 20.63 -13.45 16.05
CA TRP A 244 19.43 -12.82 15.49
C TRP A 244 19.53 -12.53 13.97
N ILE A 245 20.75 -12.50 13.43
CA ILE A 245 21.05 -12.15 12.05
C ILE A 245 22.08 -13.14 11.52
N ASP A 246 21.83 -13.73 10.35
CA ASP A 246 22.89 -14.39 9.58
C ASP A 246 23.94 -13.35 9.17
N LEU A 247 25.19 -13.56 9.62
CA LEU A 247 26.31 -12.66 9.36
C LEU A 247 26.97 -12.87 7.98
N ASP A 248 26.61 -13.93 7.25
CA ASP A 248 27.15 -14.22 5.92
C ASP A 248 26.37 -13.52 4.79
N SER A 249 25.13 -13.09 5.04
CA SER A 249 24.35 -12.15 4.19
C SER A 249 24.92 -10.73 4.23
N ARG A 250 26.08 -10.54 3.59
CA ARG A 250 26.88 -9.31 3.63
C ARG A 250 26.20 -8.11 2.98
N LEU A 251 25.38 -8.30 1.95
CA LEU A 251 24.73 -7.21 1.21
C LEU A 251 23.57 -6.62 2.01
N SER A 252 22.70 -7.46 2.55
CA SER A 252 21.54 -7.02 3.34
C SER A 252 21.97 -6.36 4.65
N ILE A 253 23.07 -6.82 5.26
CA ILE A 253 23.74 -6.11 6.37
C ILE A 253 24.28 -4.74 5.89
N GLY A 254 24.86 -4.65 4.69
CA GLY A 254 25.26 -3.38 4.07
C GLY A 254 24.09 -2.40 3.92
N CYS A 255 22.98 -2.85 3.33
CA CYS A 255 21.73 -2.09 3.21
C CYS A 255 21.21 -1.60 4.57
N ALA A 256 21.23 -2.45 5.61
CA ALA A 256 20.87 -2.05 6.96
C ALA A 256 21.78 -0.92 7.50
N GLY A 257 23.07 -0.95 7.17
CA GLY A 257 24.01 0.15 7.46
C GLY A 257 23.65 1.46 6.77
N ALA A 258 23.14 1.41 5.53
CA ALA A 258 22.66 2.59 4.80
C ALA A 258 21.38 3.16 5.44
N VAL A 259 20.39 2.32 5.78
CA VAL A 259 19.17 2.74 6.50
C VAL A 259 19.52 3.40 7.85
N LEU A 260 20.39 2.79 8.65
CA LEU A 260 20.85 3.38 9.92
C LEU A 260 21.54 4.75 9.72
N SER A 261 22.31 4.89 8.65
CA SER A 261 22.98 6.16 8.31
C SER A 261 21.98 7.23 7.84
N TYR A 262 20.87 6.82 7.22
CA TYR A 262 19.78 7.69 6.81
C TYR A 262 18.95 8.18 8.01
N LEU A 263 18.44 7.26 8.84
CA LEU A 263 17.68 7.59 10.05
C LEU A 263 18.47 8.48 11.01
N GLY A 264 19.76 8.17 11.22
CA GLY A 264 20.66 8.99 12.02
C GLY A 264 20.85 10.43 11.51
N ARG A 265 20.76 10.63 10.18
CA ARG A 265 20.79 11.98 9.57
C ARG A 265 19.47 12.72 9.76
N ARG A 266 18.32 12.13 9.44
CA ARG A 266 17.00 12.78 9.65
C ARG A 266 16.81 13.21 11.10
N ARG A 267 17.13 12.34 12.06
CA ARG A 267 17.12 12.65 13.49
C ARG A 267 17.99 13.86 13.87
N SER A 268 19.13 14.07 13.20
CA SER A 268 20.03 15.21 13.43
C SER A 268 19.65 16.51 12.69
N VAL A 269 18.64 16.46 11.80
CA VAL A 269 18.14 17.60 11.01
C VAL A 269 16.79 18.08 11.55
N GLU A 270 15.93 17.16 11.96
CA GLU A 270 14.58 17.45 12.47
C GLU A 270 14.60 17.88 13.95
N TYR A 271 15.47 17.29 14.76
CA TYR A 271 15.51 17.50 16.22
C TYR A 271 16.80 18.18 16.70
N LEU A 272 16.69 18.91 17.80
CA LEU A 272 17.83 19.52 18.48
C LEU A 272 18.61 18.48 19.31
N PRO A 273 19.93 18.63 19.47
CA PRO A 273 20.67 17.81 20.43
C PRO A 273 20.13 18.04 21.85
N ASN A 274 19.80 16.93 22.54
CA ASN A 274 19.14 16.86 23.85
C ASN A 274 17.62 17.12 23.88
N ASP A 275 16.92 17.08 22.74
CA ASP A 275 15.45 16.95 22.72
C ASP A 275 15.03 15.51 23.09
N GLU A 276 14.12 15.34 24.05
CA GLU A 276 13.62 14.02 24.45
C GLU A 276 12.82 13.34 23.32
N ALA A 277 12.14 14.11 22.46
CA ALA A 277 11.47 13.57 21.29
C ALA A 277 12.45 12.90 20.31
N ALA A 278 13.71 13.37 20.26
CA ALA A 278 14.76 12.77 19.44
C ALA A 278 15.22 11.39 19.94
N LEU A 279 14.93 11.02 21.20
CA LEU A 279 15.24 9.69 21.74
C LEU A 279 14.17 8.66 21.39
N ILE A 280 12.96 9.13 21.04
CA ILE A 280 11.80 8.32 20.64
C ILE A 280 11.74 8.20 19.11
N ALA A 281 12.00 9.28 18.37
CA ALA A 281 11.97 9.31 16.91
C ALA A 281 13.01 8.38 16.28
N PHE A 282 12.55 7.57 15.30
CA PHE A 282 13.35 6.60 14.54
C PHE A 282 14.14 5.57 15.38
N ARG A 283 13.61 5.22 16.56
CA ARG A 283 14.19 4.19 17.44
C ARG A 283 14.02 2.78 16.86
N ILE A 284 14.99 1.91 17.09
CA ILE A 284 14.93 0.49 16.72
C ILE A 284 14.91 -0.35 18.00
N ARG A 285 13.81 -1.06 18.24
CA ARG A 285 13.63 -2.00 19.36
C ARG A 285 13.81 -3.45 18.97
N THR A 286 13.57 -3.79 17.71
CA THR A 286 13.62 -5.17 17.20
C THR A 286 14.33 -5.22 15.85
N ILE A 287 15.05 -6.31 15.64
CA ILE A 287 15.66 -6.66 14.36
C ILE A 287 15.11 -8.04 13.98
N GLU A 288 14.66 -8.19 12.73
CA GLU A 288 14.16 -9.45 12.17
C GLU A 288 14.88 -9.71 10.85
N MET A 289 15.19 -10.99 10.59
CA MET A 289 15.72 -11.43 9.30
C MET A 289 14.79 -12.50 8.73
N PHE A 290 14.48 -12.42 7.44
CA PHE A 290 13.59 -13.36 6.77
C PHE A 290 14.14 -13.83 5.43
N SER A 291 13.82 -15.06 5.07
CA SER A 291 14.10 -15.65 3.76
C SER A 291 12.90 -15.47 2.82
N LEU A 292 13.15 -15.47 1.50
CA LEU A 292 12.09 -15.68 0.50
C LEU A 292 11.87 -17.18 0.19
N ALA A 293 12.69 -18.09 0.72
CA ALA A 293 12.58 -19.53 0.44
C ALA A 293 11.25 -20.14 0.93
N ASP A 294 10.72 -19.62 2.03
CA ASP A 294 9.49 -20.12 2.69
C ASP A 294 8.20 -19.44 2.18
N ILE A 295 8.35 -18.58 1.15
CA ILE A 295 7.30 -17.70 0.61
C ILE A 295 7.09 -18.04 -0.87
N MET A 296 5.83 -18.19 -1.29
CA MET A 296 5.49 -18.37 -2.70
C MET A 296 5.92 -17.15 -3.51
N PHE A 297 6.74 -17.34 -4.55
CA PHE A 297 7.11 -16.25 -5.44
C PHE A 297 5.95 -15.90 -6.38
N VAL A 298 5.49 -14.64 -6.30
CA VAL A 298 4.46 -14.07 -7.16
C VAL A 298 4.95 -12.67 -7.57
N ASN A 299 5.19 -12.45 -8.86
CA ASN A 299 5.70 -11.16 -9.35
C ASN A 299 4.60 -10.09 -9.46
N ALA A 300 5.01 -8.83 -9.62
CA ALA A 300 4.13 -7.67 -9.79
C ALA A 300 3.05 -7.89 -10.87
N ASP A 301 3.45 -8.38 -12.05
CA ASP A 301 2.54 -8.61 -13.18
C ASP A 301 1.52 -9.72 -12.88
N THR A 302 1.86 -10.74 -12.09
CA THR A 302 0.92 -11.79 -11.67
C THR A 302 -0.07 -11.29 -10.63
N LEU A 303 0.38 -10.52 -9.62
CA LEU A 303 -0.53 -9.89 -8.65
C LEU A 303 -1.57 -8.99 -9.34
N SER A 304 -1.13 -8.23 -10.35
CA SER A 304 -1.99 -7.44 -11.24
C SER A 304 -2.90 -8.31 -12.12
N SER A 305 -2.34 -9.28 -12.85
CA SER A 305 -3.08 -10.09 -13.84
C SER A 305 -4.20 -10.92 -13.20
N LEU A 306 -3.96 -11.43 -11.99
CA LEU A 306 -4.91 -12.19 -11.18
C LEU A 306 -5.81 -11.29 -10.29
N GLN A 307 -5.60 -9.96 -10.32
CA GLN A 307 -6.33 -8.95 -9.52
C GLN A 307 -6.33 -9.27 -8.02
N ILE A 308 -5.19 -9.75 -7.52
CA ILE A 308 -5.02 -10.18 -6.14
C ILE A 308 -5.02 -8.98 -5.20
N ILE A 309 -4.20 -7.97 -5.53
CA ILE A 309 -4.21 -6.64 -4.91
C ILE A 309 -4.19 -5.64 -6.06
N GLN A 310 -5.09 -4.65 -6.03
CA GLN A 310 -5.17 -3.60 -7.04
C GLN A 310 -5.70 -2.33 -6.38
N SER A 311 -4.82 -1.34 -6.22
CA SER A 311 -5.28 0.02 -5.95
C SER A 311 -5.60 0.74 -7.26
N GLU A 312 -6.78 1.34 -7.30
CA GLU A 312 -7.23 2.25 -8.36
C GLU A 312 -6.97 3.67 -7.90
N SER A 313 -6.20 4.43 -8.68
CA SER A 313 -5.84 5.81 -8.37
C SER A 313 -6.97 6.77 -8.73
N HIS A 314 -7.15 7.84 -7.96
CA HIS A 314 -8.18 8.83 -8.24
C HIS A 314 -7.95 9.50 -9.60
N PRO A 315 -8.95 9.63 -10.50
CA PRO A 315 -8.76 10.11 -11.87
C PRO A 315 -8.20 11.54 -11.95
N ASN A 316 -8.41 12.38 -10.94
CA ASN A 316 -7.70 13.67 -10.83
C ASN A 316 -6.32 13.45 -10.19
N SER A 317 -5.27 13.44 -11.00
CA SER A 317 -3.87 13.29 -10.57
C SER A 317 -3.38 14.36 -9.59
N HIS A 318 -4.00 15.55 -9.57
CA HIS A 318 -3.71 16.60 -8.58
C HIS A 318 -4.14 16.21 -7.14
N MET A 319 -4.86 15.10 -6.95
CA MET A 319 -5.15 14.51 -5.64
C MET A 319 -4.35 13.21 -5.38
N GLN A 320 -3.15 13.12 -5.97
CA GLN A 320 -2.20 12.01 -5.76
C GLN A 320 -0.88 12.58 -5.18
N GLY A 321 -0.77 12.61 -3.86
CA GLY A 321 0.46 12.93 -3.12
C GLY A 321 1.22 11.68 -2.65
N PRO A 322 2.48 11.82 -2.20
CA PRO A 322 3.31 10.69 -1.76
C PRO A 322 2.84 10.04 -0.45
N ASN A 323 2.15 10.79 0.41
CA ASN A 323 1.68 10.27 1.69
C ASN A 323 0.44 9.38 1.52
N LYS A 324 0.30 8.36 2.37
CA LYS A 324 -0.83 7.41 2.34
C LYS A 324 -2.18 8.12 2.55
N SER A 325 -2.18 9.21 3.32
CA SER A 325 -3.27 10.17 3.52
C SER A 325 -3.72 10.91 2.24
N THR A 326 -2.81 11.13 1.29
CA THR A 326 -3.01 11.99 0.10
C THR A 326 -2.87 11.26 -1.24
N SER A 327 -2.59 9.97 -1.24
CA SER A 327 -2.34 9.16 -2.44
C SER A 327 -3.52 9.08 -3.43
N GLY A 328 -4.73 9.40 -2.98
CA GLY A 328 -5.97 9.31 -3.76
C GLY A 328 -6.38 7.87 -4.13
N SER A 329 -5.54 6.87 -3.84
CA SER A 329 -5.77 5.50 -4.29
C SER A 329 -6.66 4.73 -3.31
N LYS A 330 -7.61 3.96 -3.86
CA LYS A 330 -8.50 3.08 -3.11
C LYS A 330 -8.29 1.66 -3.61
N GLU A 331 -8.37 0.68 -2.72
CA GLU A 331 -8.41 -0.73 -3.14
C GLU A 331 -9.72 -0.95 -3.93
N SER A 332 -9.62 -1.47 -5.16
CA SER A 332 -10.77 -1.68 -6.04
C SER A 332 -11.32 -3.11 -5.90
N LEU A 333 -11.95 -3.66 -6.94
CA LEU A 333 -12.46 -5.03 -6.94
C LEU A 333 -11.32 -6.04 -7.06
N SER A 334 -10.55 -6.20 -5.98
CA SER A 334 -9.44 -7.14 -5.84
C SER A 334 -9.78 -8.28 -4.88
N VAL A 335 -9.04 -9.40 -4.95
CA VAL A 335 -9.24 -10.54 -4.04
C VAL A 335 -8.93 -10.16 -2.60
N PHE A 336 -7.92 -9.30 -2.36
CA PHE A 336 -7.66 -8.70 -1.06
C PHE A 336 -8.83 -7.80 -0.60
N GLY A 337 -9.40 -7.00 -1.51
CA GLY A 337 -10.58 -6.15 -1.26
C GLY A 337 -11.78 -6.93 -0.69
N LEU A 338 -12.01 -8.16 -1.15
CA LEU A 338 -13.09 -9.04 -0.64
C LEU A 338 -13.02 -9.31 0.87
N PHE A 339 -11.82 -9.29 1.45
CA PHE A 339 -11.54 -9.54 2.87
C PHE A 339 -11.15 -8.27 3.65
N TYR A 340 -10.59 -7.26 2.98
CA TYR A 340 -10.14 -6.00 3.59
C TYR A 340 -11.22 -5.31 4.42
N HIS A 341 -12.47 -5.30 3.91
CA HIS A 341 -13.62 -4.73 4.61
C HIS A 341 -14.16 -5.60 5.77
N LEU A 342 -13.70 -6.85 5.90
CA LEU A 342 -14.09 -7.76 6.97
C LEU A 342 -13.14 -7.66 8.19
N ALA A 343 -11.87 -7.29 7.96
CA ALA A 343 -10.93 -6.98 9.03
C ALA A 343 -11.32 -5.67 9.74
N SER A 344 -11.54 -5.76 11.05
CA SER A 344 -12.13 -4.69 11.86
C SER A 344 -11.10 -3.70 12.41
N THR A 345 -9.85 -4.13 12.59
CA THR A 345 -8.75 -3.36 13.20
C THR A 345 -7.72 -2.91 12.15
N PRO A 346 -7.02 -1.78 12.39
CA PRO A 346 -5.85 -1.39 11.58
C PRO A 346 -4.75 -2.46 11.56
N GLN A 347 -4.48 -3.09 12.71
CA GLN A 347 -3.50 -4.17 12.86
C GLN A 347 -3.87 -5.39 12.02
N GLY A 348 -5.12 -5.84 12.07
CA GLY A 348 -5.63 -6.99 11.31
C GLY A 348 -5.60 -6.76 9.81
N ARG A 349 -5.92 -5.55 9.34
CA ARG A 349 -5.77 -5.16 7.92
C ARG A 349 -4.32 -5.22 7.45
N GLN A 350 -3.38 -4.76 8.28
CA GLN A 350 -1.95 -4.83 7.99
C GLN A 350 -1.45 -6.29 7.94
N GLN A 351 -1.84 -7.13 8.90
CA GLN A 351 -1.47 -8.56 8.90
C GLN A 351 -2.12 -9.34 7.75
N LEU A 352 -3.38 -9.03 7.41
CA LEU A 352 -4.06 -9.57 6.23
C LEU A 352 -3.32 -9.20 4.94
N ARG A 353 -2.92 -7.93 4.79
CA ARG A 353 -2.13 -7.49 3.62
C ARG A 353 -0.77 -8.17 3.58
N LYS A 354 -0.09 -8.33 4.72
CA LYS A 354 1.16 -9.10 4.86
C LYS A 354 0.98 -10.57 4.46
N MET A 355 -0.12 -11.21 4.82
CA MET A 355 -0.42 -12.60 4.45
C MET A 355 -0.73 -12.77 2.96
N PHE A 356 -1.44 -11.83 2.33
CA PHE A 356 -1.62 -11.82 0.87
C PHE A 356 -0.30 -11.56 0.14
N LEU A 357 0.49 -10.58 0.60
CA LEU A 357 1.80 -10.27 0.03
C LEU A 357 2.84 -11.38 0.27
N ARG A 358 2.63 -12.29 1.22
CA ARG A 358 3.56 -13.38 1.55
C ARG A 358 2.80 -14.70 1.82
N PRO A 359 2.28 -15.37 0.77
CA PRO A 359 1.71 -16.71 0.90
C PRO A 359 2.82 -17.68 1.30
N SER A 360 2.53 -18.65 2.17
CA SER A 360 3.56 -19.53 2.71
C SER A 360 3.71 -20.81 1.89
N ILE A 361 4.90 -21.40 1.93
CA ILE A 361 5.17 -22.76 1.45
C ILE A 361 5.16 -23.77 2.63
N ASP A 362 5.23 -23.32 3.88
CA ASP A 362 5.19 -24.18 5.07
C ASP A 362 3.78 -24.73 5.31
N MET A 363 3.63 -26.03 5.04
CA MET A 363 2.40 -26.80 5.25
C MET A 363 1.87 -26.69 6.68
N SER A 364 2.73 -26.60 7.70
CA SER A 364 2.31 -26.52 9.10
C SER A 364 1.61 -25.20 9.42
N VAL A 365 2.13 -24.08 8.89
CA VAL A 365 1.53 -22.75 8.99
C VAL A 365 0.21 -22.68 8.23
N ILE A 366 0.13 -23.29 7.05
CA ILE A 366 -1.10 -23.34 6.24
C ILE A 366 -2.18 -24.16 6.98
N GLU A 367 -1.85 -25.37 7.46
CA GLU A 367 -2.75 -26.21 8.24
C GLU A 367 -3.27 -25.52 9.51
N GLU A 368 -2.41 -24.79 10.23
CA GLU A 368 -2.82 -24.09 11.45
C GLU A 368 -3.86 -23.00 11.17
N ARG A 369 -3.67 -22.23 10.09
CA ARG A 369 -4.63 -21.21 9.62
C ARG A 369 -5.95 -21.86 9.23
N LEU A 370 -5.91 -22.91 8.40
CA LEU A 370 -7.10 -23.66 7.97
C LEU A 370 -7.86 -24.29 9.15
N ARG A 371 -7.15 -24.88 10.11
CA ARG A 371 -7.72 -25.45 11.35
C ARG A 371 -8.39 -24.37 12.20
N THR A 372 -7.76 -23.19 12.31
CA THR A 372 -8.31 -22.06 13.07
C THR A 372 -9.56 -21.49 12.41
N ILE A 373 -9.54 -21.27 11.09
CA ILE A 373 -10.72 -20.87 10.31
C ILE A 373 -11.85 -21.90 10.48
N GLY A 374 -11.54 -23.20 10.40
CA GLY A 374 -12.51 -24.27 10.64
C GLY A 374 -13.18 -24.18 12.02
N THR A 375 -12.41 -23.94 13.09
CA THR A 375 -13.02 -23.74 14.42
C THR A 375 -13.91 -22.50 14.51
N LEU A 376 -13.62 -21.43 13.75
CA LEU A 376 -14.42 -20.20 13.74
C LEU A 376 -15.69 -20.31 12.87
N VAL A 377 -15.64 -21.07 11.78
CA VAL A 377 -16.77 -21.26 10.83
C VAL A 377 -17.80 -22.30 11.34
N ASN A 378 -17.46 -23.11 12.35
CA ASN A 378 -18.40 -24.05 12.97
C ASN A 378 -19.66 -23.36 13.52
N VAL A 379 -20.84 -23.93 13.20
CA VAL A 379 -22.15 -23.35 13.53
C VAL A 379 -22.33 -23.08 15.03
N GLU A 380 -21.83 -23.97 15.89
CA GLU A 380 -21.87 -23.81 17.36
C GLU A 380 -21.11 -22.56 17.85
N ASN A 381 -20.05 -22.16 17.14
CA ASN A 381 -19.20 -21.02 17.49
C ASN A 381 -19.64 -19.71 16.82
N GLN A 382 -20.67 -19.72 15.95
CA GLN A 382 -21.18 -18.53 15.27
C GLN A 382 -21.54 -17.34 16.20
N PRO A 383 -22.19 -17.50 17.37
CA PRO A 383 -22.43 -16.36 18.27
C PRO A 383 -21.13 -15.80 18.86
N LEU A 384 -20.14 -16.66 19.16
CA LEU A 384 -18.85 -16.25 19.68
C LEU A 384 -18.03 -15.49 18.62
N LEU A 385 -18.07 -15.92 17.35
CA LEU A 385 -17.47 -15.21 16.22
C LEU A 385 -18.05 -13.80 16.07
N GLU A 386 -19.36 -13.63 16.27
CA GLU A 386 -20.02 -12.34 16.18
C GLU A 386 -19.66 -11.42 17.36
N ASP A 387 -19.50 -11.94 18.57
CA ASP A 387 -19.05 -11.16 19.74
C ASP A 387 -17.54 -10.83 19.71
N LEU A 388 -16.72 -11.70 19.11
CA LEU A 388 -15.35 -11.39 18.70
C LEU A 388 -15.33 -10.22 17.71
N ARG A 389 -16.13 -10.28 16.63
CA ARG A 389 -16.24 -9.20 15.62
C ARG A 389 -16.66 -7.86 16.23
N LYS A 390 -17.67 -7.85 17.10
CA LYS A 390 -18.12 -6.65 17.84
C LYS A 390 -17.01 -6.08 18.73
N SER A 391 -16.20 -6.94 19.35
CA SER A 391 -15.12 -6.52 20.25
C SER A 391 -13.90 -6.00 19.48
N LEU A 392 -13.49 -6.66 18.41
CA LEU A 392 -12.41 -6.23 17.52
C LEU A 392 -12.73 -4.86 16.88
N LYS A 393 -14.00 -4.60 16.48
CA LYS A 393 -14.43 -3.27 16.00
C LYS A 393 -14.33 -2.13 17.04
N ARG A 394 -14.04 -2.44 18.31
CA ARG A 394 -13.78 -1.46 19.40
C ARG A 394 -12.31 -1.41 19.85
N VAL A 395 -11.45 -2.27 19.29
CA VAL A 395 -10.00 -2.21 19.44
C VAL A 395 -9.43 -1.20 18.44
N LYS A 396 -8.64 -0.24 18.95
CA LYS A 396 -7.84 0.69 18.12
C LYS A 396 -6.42 0.17 17.94
N ASP A 397 -5.64 0.87 17.12
CA ASP A 397 -4.18 0.73 17.10
C ASP A 397 -3.58 1.20 18.44
N ILE A 398 -3.04 0.27 19.22
CA ILE A 398 -2.43 0.58 20.52
C ILE A 398 -0.99 1.07 20.36
N ARG A 399 -0.31 0.74 19.26
CA ARG A 399 1.06 1.18 18.97
C ARG A 399 1.14 2.71 18.87
N THR A 400 0.32 3.32 18.01
CA THR A 400 0.20 4.79 17.94
C THR A 400 -0.27 5.40 19.26
N VAL A 401 -1.28 4.85 19.93
CA VAL A 401 -1.78 5.35 21.23
C VAL A 401 -0.70 5.36 22.32
N VAL A 402 0.15 4.33 22.38
CA VAL A 402 1.32 4.28 23.28
C VAL A 402 2.37 5.33 22.90
N ILE A 403 2.61 5.56 21.61
CA ILE A 403 3.63 6.53 21.16
C ILE A 403 3.16 7.97 21.39
N HIS A 404 1.87 8.28 21.26
CA HIS A 404 1.31 9.56 21.73
C HIS A 404 1.43 9.71 23.26
N LEU A 405 1.25 8.62 24.02
CA LEU A 405 1.44 8.61 25.48
C LEU A 405 2.92 8.85 25.87
N GLN A 406 3.88 8.27 25.13
CA GLN A 406 5.32 8.53 25.29
C GLN A 406 5.71 9.97 24.91
N LYS A 407 5.14 10.54 23.84
CA LYS A 407 5.32 11.95 23.43
C LYS A 407 4.69 12.96 24.41
N GLY A 408 4.04 12.51 25.49
CA GLY A 408 3.29 13.37 26.41
C GLY A 408 2.02 14.00 25.80
N ALA A 409 1.66 13.61 24.57
CA ALA A 409 0.58 14.19 23.77
C ALA A 409 -0.80 13.68 24.23
N CYS A 410 -1.16 13.95 25.48
CA CYS A 410 -2.47 13.62 26.07
C CYS A 410 -3.59 14.58 25.61
N GLY A 411 -3.75 14.75 24.29
CA GLY A 411 -4.96 15.28 23.64
C GLY A 411 -5.43 16.65 24.14
N SER A 412 -4.68 17.72 23.87
CA SER A 412 -5.12 19.11 24.06
C SER A 412 -6.07 19.64 22.97
N SER A 413 -6.49 18.80 22.02
CA SER A 413 -7.49 19.15 21.00
C SER A 413 -8.84 19.42 21.65
N GLY A 414 -9.27 20.69 21.63
CA GLY A 414 -10.36 21.26 22.43
C GLY A 414 -11.78 20.86 22.00
N ARG A 415 -12.05 19.56 21.81
CA ARG A 415 -13.38 19.02 21.49
C ARG A 415 -13.75 17.94 22.51
N ALA A 416 -14.87 18.06 23.23
CA ALA A 416 -15.32 17.09 24.24
C ALA A 416 -15.34 15.62 23.77
N THR A 417 -15.64 15.39 22.49
CA THR A 417 -15.63 14.07 21.84
C THR A 417 -14.24 13.45 21.71
N ALA A 418 -13.18 14.25 21.71
CA ALA A 418 -11.79 13.79 21.64
C ALA A 418 -11.36 13.06 22.92
N ILE A 419 -11.91 13.40 24.10
CA ILE A 419 -11.47 12.84 25.39
C ILE A 419 -12.04 11.44 25.62
N LYS A 420 -13.36 11.24 25.43
CA LYS A 420 -13.98 9.90 25.49
C LYS A 420 -13.49 8.98 24.36
N LYS A 421 -12.97 9.53 23.25
CA LYS A 421 -12.25 8.79 22.20
C LYS A 421 -10.72 8.84 22.34
N GLY A 422 -10.16 9.43 23.39
CA GLY A 422 -8.75 9.82 23.48
C GLY A 422 -7.82 8.66 23.86
N VAL A 423 -6.56 8.98 24.17
CA VAL A 423 -5.53 8.00 24.60
C VAL A 423 -6.06 7.10 25.72
N TRP A 424 -6.50 7.69 26.82
CA TRP A 424 -7.01 6.97 28.00
C TRP A 424 -8.28 6.16 27.73
N GLY A 425 -9.26 6.74 27.02
CA GLY A 425 -10.47 6.02 26.61
C GLY A 425 -10.19 4.85 25.66
N SER A 426 -9.15 4.98 24.83
CA SER A 426 -8.72 3.91 23.90
C SER A 426 -8.02 2.77 24.64
N ILE A 427 -7.15 3.07 25.61
CA ILE A 427 -6.51 2.05 26.47
C ILE A 427 -7.55 1.33 27.33
N LEU A 428 -8.51 2.06 27.92
CA LEU A 428 -9.61 1.47 28.69
C LEU A 428 -10.48 0.56 27.82
N SER A 429 -10.92 1.04 26.65
CA SER A 429 -11.68 0.25 25.66
C SER A 429 -10.94 -1.03 25.28
N PHE A 430 -9.64 -0.91 24.99
CA PHE A 430 -8.79 -2.06 24.67
C PHE A 430 -8.69 -3.06 25.83
N SER A 431 -8.44 -2.60 27.07
CA SER A 431 -8.36 -3.50 28.23
C SER A 431 -9.65 -4.33 28.42
N PHE A 432 -10.82 -3.70 28.26
CA PHE A 432 -12.11 -4.37 28.35
C PHE A 432 -12.39 -5.31 27.17
N HIS A 433 -12.10 -4.89 25.94
CA HIS A 433 -12.39 -5.71 24.75
C HIS A 433 -11.39 -6.86 24.57
N SER A 434 -10.12 -6.70 24.93
CA SER A 434 -9.15 -7.80 24.95
C SER A 434 -9.50 -8.87 25.99
N LEU A 435 -10.07 -8.47 27.15
CA LEU A 435 -10.61 -9.43 28.12
C LEU A 435 -11.85 -10.17 27.58
N LYS A 436 -12.77 -9.48 26.88
CA LYS A 436 -13.91 -10.13 26.21
C LYS A 436 -13.48 -11.08 25.08
N ILE A 437 -12.44 -10.73 24.33
CA ILE A 437 -11.84 -11.62 23.33
C ILE A 437 -11.27 -12.87 24.01
N LEU A 438 -10.57 -12.73 25.14
CA LEU A 438 -10.07 -13.86 25.93
C LEU A 438 -11.19 -14.78 26.44
N GLU A 439 -12.32 -14.21 26.86
CA GLU A 439 -13.51 -14.97 27.31
C GLU A 439 -14.19 -15.70 26.14
N ALA A 440 -14.39 -15.03 25.00
CA ALA A 440 -14.94 -15.66 23.80
C ALA A 440 -14.04 -16.78 23.26
N LEU A 441 -12.71 -16.60 23.27
CA LEU A 441 -11.74 -17.64 22.90
C LEU A 441 -11.77 -18.85 23.83
N ARG A 442 -12.06 -18.68 25.14
CA ARG A 442 -12.29 -19.79 26.08
C ARG A 442 -13.62 -20.52 25.85
N GLY A 443 -14.60 -19.85 25.27
CA GLY A 443 -15.91 -20.41 24.94
C GLY A 443 -15.91 -21.25 23.65
N LEU A 444 -14.92 -21.08 22.77
CA LEU A 444 -14.87 -21.80 21.49
C LEU A 444 -14.74 -23.31 21.71
N ALA A 445 -15.60 -24.09 21.03
CA ALA A 445 -15.52 -25.54 20.98
C ALA A 445 -14.31 -26.01 20.14
N GLY A 446 -13.08 -25.81 20.65
CA GLY A 446 -11.85 -26.00 19.88
C GLY A 446 -10.57 -25.51 20.55
N ASN A 447 -10.33 -25.84 21.82
CA ASN A 447 -9.19 -25.42 22.67
C ASN A 447 -7.77 -25.86 22.19
N LYS A 448 -7.53 -26.00 20.88
CA LYS A 448 -6.26 -26.48 20.27
C LYS A 448 -5.79 -25.65 19.07
N THR A 449 -6.29 -24.42 18.87
CA THR A 449 -5.69 -23.47 17.92
C THR A 449 -4.46 -22.82 18.57
N SER A 450 -3.35 -22.63 17.81
CA SER A 450 -2.15 -22.03 18.41
C SER A 450 -2.42 -20.61 18.87
N ILE A 451 -3.17 -19.82 18.08
CA ILE A 451 -3.53 -18.44 18.42
C ILE A 451 -4.23 -18.35 19.78
N ALA A 452 -5.17 -19.23 20.10
CA ALA A 452 -5.79 -19.25 21.43
C ALA A 452 -4.76 -19.55 22.53
N SER A 453 -3.82 -20.48 22.30
CA SER A 453 -2.75 -20.76 23.27
C SER A 453 -1.76 -19.60 23.44
N LYS A 454 -1.41 -18.88 22.37
CA LYS A 454 -0.61 -17.64 22.42
C LYS A 454 -1.34 -16.58 23.27
N PHE A 455 -2.63 -16.36 23.01
CA PHE A 455 -3.48 -15.46 23.79
C PHE A 455 -3.51 -15.85 25.27
N PHE A 456 -3.67 -17.13 25.61
CA PHE A 456 -3.73 -17.57 27.02
C PHE A 456 -2.38 -17.48 27.75
N ALA A 457 -1.25 -17.60 27.04
CA ALA A 457 0.07 -17.42 27.63
C ALA A 457 0.40 -15.94 27.88
N GLU A 458 0.12 -15.08 26.90
CA GLU A 458 0.57 -13.68 26.92
C GLU A 458 -0.46 -12.72 27.58
N THR A 459 -1.77 -13.01 27.48
CA THR A 459 -2.83 -12.14 27.99
C THR A 459 -3.00 -12.32 29.51
N ARG A 460 -2.11 -11.69 30.27
CA ARG A 460 -2.14 -11.67 31.74
C ARG A 460 -3.37 -10.90 32.26
N HIS A 461 -4.46 -11.65 32.46
CA HIS A 461 -5.77 -11.15 32.89
C HIS A 461 -5.70 -10.12 34.03
N ASN A 462 -4.92 -10.41 35.08
CA ASN A 462 -4.79 -9.56 36.26
C ASN A 462 -4.11 -8.21 35.97
N GLU A 463 -3.13 -8.18 35.05
CA GLU A 463 -2.39 -6.96 34.72
C GLU A 463 -3.23 -6.03 33.84
N LEU A 464 -3.92 -6.57 32.83
CA LEU A 464 -4.87 -5.80 32.01
C LEU A 464 -6.06 -5.26 32.81
N LEU A 465 -6.61 -6.07 33.72
CA LEU A 465 -7.68 -5.64 34.62
C LEU A 465 -7.18 -4.53 35.57
N GLY A 466 -5.96 -4.66 36.09
CA GLY A 466 -5.32 -3.64 36.92
C GLY A 466 -5.14 -2.30 36.19
N ILE A 467 -4.67 -2.31 34.93
CA ILE A 467 -4.55 -1.10 34.11
C ILE A 467 -5.93 -0.42 33.95
N GLY A 468 -6.96 -1.18 33.58
CA GLY A 468 -8.32 -0.66 33.43
C GLY A 468 -8.89 -0.08 34.74
N GLN A 469 -8.67 -0.74 35.87
CA GLN A 469 -9.08 -0.26 37.19
C GLN A 469 -8.37 1.02 37.59
N VAL A 470 -7.04 1.09 37.46
CA VAL A 470 -6.25 2.26 37.85
C VAL A 470 -6.61 3.49 37.01
N ILE A 471 -6.84 3.33 35.70
CA ILE A 471 -7.34 4.41 34.84
C ILE A 471 -8.74 4.88 35.30
N THR A 472 -9.65 3.94 35.54
CA THR A 472 -11.04 4.23 35.97
C THR A 472 -11.12 4.88 37.36
N GLN A 473 -10.19 4.56 38.26
CA GLN A 473 -10.09 5.18 39.57
C GLN A 473 -9.49 6.59 39.50
N THR A 474 -8.54 6.84 38.59
CA THR A 474 -7.80 8.11 38.50
C THR A 474 -8.55 9.18 37.70
N ILE A 475 -9.18 8.84 36.57
CA ILE A 475 -9.74 9.80 35.61
C ILE A 475 -11.27 9.86 35.71
N ASP A 476 -11.82 11.07 35.75
CA ASP A 476 -13.27 11.33 35.65
C ASP A 476 -13.66 11.62 34.19
N PHE A 477 -14.09 10.59 33.46
CA PHE A 477 -14.47 10.69 32.05
C PHE A 477 -15.75 11.52 31.79
N GLU A 478 -16.50 11.91 32.82
CA GLU A 478 -17.69 12.74 32.68
C GLU A 478 -17.33 14.21 32.82
N ARG A 479 -16.72 14.60 33.95
CA ARG A 479 -16.19 15.97 34.15
C ARG A 479 -15.15 16.35 33.10
N SER A 480 -14.32 15.41 32.66
CA SER A 480 -13.33 15.68 31.60
C SER A 480 -13.99 16.08 30.27
N ALA A 481 -15.15 15.51 29.95
CA ALA A 481 -15.88 15.85 28.72
C ALA A 481 -16.57 17.21 28.81
N GLU A 482 -17.02 17.62 30.01
CA GLU A 482 -17.57 18.96 30.28
C GLU A 482 -16.45 20.01 30.19
N GLN A 483 -15.35 19.81 30.92
CA GLN A 483 -14.26 20.77 31.05
C GLN A 483 -13.30 20.83 29.85
N HIS A 484 -13.47 19.94 28.85
CA HIS A 484 -12.59 19.85 27.67
C HIS A 484 -11.10 19.64 28.02
N ARG A 485 -10.81 19.10 29.21
CA ARG A 485 -9.50 18.75 29.76
C ARG A 485 -9.60 17.39 30.44
N ILE A 486 -8.51 16.64 30.58
CA ILE A 486 -8.49 15.45 31.45
C ILE A 486 -8.53 15.92 32.91
N THR A 487 -9.58 15.53 33.64
CA THR A 487 -9.84 15.90 35.04
C THR A 487 -9.66 14.68 35.95
N VAL A 488 -8.95 14.86 37.06
CA VAL A 488 -8.71 13.82 38.07
C VAL A 488 -9.93 13.66 38.98
N ARG A 489 -10.26 12.40 39.28
CA ARG A 489 -11.41 12.00 40.09
C ARG A 489 -11.26 12.39 41.56
N GLN A 490 -12.37 12.74 42.21
CA GLN A 490 -12.36 13.02 43.65
C GLN A 490 -11.95 11.79 44.47
N GLY A 491 -11.23 12.01 45.58
CA GLY A 491 -10.69 10.96 46.44
C GLY A 491 -9.37 10.34 46.00
N VAL A 492 -8.77 10.78 44.89
CA VAL A 492 -7.45 10.32 44.42
C VAL A 492 -6.30 11.01 45.15
N ASP A 493 -6.42 12.33 45.37
CA ASP A 493 -5.41 13.16 46.03
C ASP A 493 -6.11 14.18 46.96
N PRO A 494 -5.81 14.18 48.28
CA PRO A 494 -6.56 15.00 49.24
C PRO A 494 -6.23 16.50 49.14
N GLU A 495 -5.05 16.85 48.61
CA GLU A 495 -4.62 18.23 48.42
C GLU A 495 -5.34 18.85 47.21
N LEU A 496 -5.40 18.13 46.09
CA LEU A 496 -6.21 18.49 44.94
C LEU A 496 -7.71 18.61 45.29
N ASP A 497 -8.26 17.69 46.08
CA ASP A 497 -9.64 17.76 46.56
C ASP A 497 -9.89 18.98 47.45
N ALA A 498 -8.91 19.38 48.27
CA ALA A 498 -9.00 20.60 49.07
C ALA A 498 -8.98 21.86 48.19
N MET A 499 -8.04 21.95 47.24
CA MET A 499 -7.97 23.08 46.29
C MET A 499 -9.24 23.20 45.46
N LYS A 500 -9.78 22.08 44.94
CA LYS A 500 -11.05 22.05 44.19
C LYS A 500 -12.22 22.54 45.04
N ARG A 501 -12.32 22.16 46.33
CA ARG A 501 -13.38 22.67 47.22
C ARG A 501 -13.26 24.17 47.50
N THR A 502 -12.04 24.68 47.66
CA THR A 502 -11.81 26.13 47.82
C THR A 502 -12.20 26.89 46.56
N TYR A 503 -11.87 26.35 45.38
CA TYR A 503 -12.25 26.90 44.08
C TYR A 503 -13.77 26.87 43.85
N ASP A 504 -14.43 25.73 44.06
CA ASP A 504 -15.88 25.57 43.94
C ASP A 504 -16.65 26.48 44.92
N GLY A 505 -16.05 26.80 46.08
CA GLY A 505 -16.61 27.74 47.06
C GLY A 505 -16.33 29.22 46.77
N MET A 506 -15.43 29.54 45.82
CA MET A 506 -14.83 30.86 45.67
C MET A 506 -15.82 31.96 45.28
N GLU A 507 -16.82 31.67 44.46
CA GLU A 507 -17.88 32.63 44.08
C GLU A 507 -18.67 33.12 45.30
N SER A 508 -18.98 32.21 46.23
CA SER A 508 -19.70 32.56 47.46
C SER A 508 -18.87 33.46 48.38
N PHE A 509 -17.55 33.23 48.42
CA PHE A 509 -16.63 34.05 49.19
C PHE A 509 -16.43 35.44 48.57
N LEU A 510 -16.26 35.51 47.24
CA LEU A 510 -16.15 36.78 46.52
C LEU A 510 -17.41 37.64 46.65
N THR A 511 -18.59 37.02 46.70
CA THR A 511 -19.86 37.70 46.98
C THR A 511 -19.87 38.32 48.39
N GLU A 512 -19.28 37.66 49.40
CA GLU A 512 -19.17 38.21 50.75
C GLU A 512 -18.11 39.33 50.84
N VAL A 513 -16.99 39.19 50.12
CA VAL A 513 -15.95 40.23 50.01
C VAL A 513 -16.51 41.47 49.30
N GLN A 514 -17.26 41.31 48.21
CA GLN A 514 -17.95 42.40 47.53
C GLN A 514 -18.89 43.14 48.48
N ARG A 515 -19.71 42.42 49.27
CA ARG A 515 -20.62 43.05 50.25
C ARG A 515 -19.85 43.91 51.25
N LYS A 516 -18.83 43.34 51.92
CA LYS A 516 -17.98 44.08 52.88
C LYS A 516 -17.32 45.30 52.23
N MET A 517 -16.82 45.15 51.01
CA MET A 517 -16.23 46.24 50.22
C MET A 517 -17.26 47.32 49.85
N THR A 518 -18.52 46.95 49.60
CA THR A 518 -19.61 47.91 49.37
C THR A 518 -20.04 48.62 50.66
N ASP A 519 -20.03 47.93 51.80
CA ASP A 519 -20.35 48.51 53.11
C ASP A 519 -19.36 49.63 53.48
N ASP A 520 -18.06 49.41 53.26
CA ASP A 520 -16.99 50.38 53.57
C ASP A 520 -16.95 51.62 52.64
N LEU A 521 -17.61 51.57 51.48
CA LEU A 521 -17.55 52.63 50.46
C LEU A 521 -18.62 53.72 50.63
N PRO A 522 -18.34 54.97 50.18
CA PRO A 522 -19.30 56.07 50.18
C PRO A 522 -20.62 55.72 49.48
N GLU A 523 -21.75 56.19 50.02
CA GLU A 523 -23.09 55.79 49.56
C GLU A 523 -23.35 56.04 48.05
N TRP A 524 -22.70 57.06 47.48
CA TRP A 524 -22.78 57.41 46.07
C TRP A 524 -21.95 56.48 45.15
N ALA A 525 -20.87 55.88 45.67
CA ALA A 525 -19.97 55.00 44.92
C ALA A 525 -20.50 53.55 44.85
N ARG A 526 -21.31 53.13 45.84
CA ARG A 526 -21.92 51.79 45.93
C ARG A 526 -22.72 51.35 44.70
N GLN A 527 -23.16 52.30 43.86
CA GLN A 527 -23.97 52.02 42.66
C GLN A 527 -23.14 51.65 41.42
N TYR A 528 -21.81 51.75 41.46
CA TYR A 528 -20.95 51.58 40.29
C TYR A 528 -20.09 50.30 40.27
N ILE A 529 -20.09 49.54 41.37
CA ILE A 529 -19.37 48.26 41.52
C ILE A 529 -20.35 47.12 41.30
N GLU A 530 -20.07 46.27 40.32
CA GLU A 530 -21.01 45.20 39.93
C GLU A 530 -20.68 43.86 40.58
N ASN A 531 -19.40 43.48 40.64
CA ASN A 531 -18.96 42.20 41.20
C ASN A 531 -17.46 42.21 41.56
N CYS A 532 -17.03 41.28 42.41
CA CYS A 532 -15.64 40.85 42.53
C CYS A 532 -15.48 39.49 41.83
N ILE A 533 -14.48 39.37 40.95
CA ILE A 533 -14.27 38.17 40.12
C ILE A 533 -12.83 37.68 40.22
N TYR A 534 -12.60 36.44 39.78
CA TYR A 534 -11.29 35.84 39.64
C TYR A 534 -11.05 35.48 38.16
N PHE A 535 -9.88 35.85 37.65
CA PHE A 535 -9.39 35.39 36.34
C PHE A 535 -8.06 34.64 36.53
N PRO A 536 -7.93 33.39 36.06
CA PRO A 536 -6.65 32.69 36.05
C PRO A 536 -5.54 33.53 35.43
N GLN A 537 -4.31 33.43 35.96
CA GLN A 537 -3.13 34.24 35.59
C GLN A 537 -3.22 35.77 35.83
N LEU A 538 -4.41 36.34 36.07
CA LEU A 538 -4.60 37.76 36.39
C LEU A 538 -4.95 38.02 37.88
N GLY A 539 -5.44 37.00 38.57
CA GLY A 539 -5.83 37.04 39.99
C GLY A 539 -7.23 37.60 40.22
N PHE A 540 -7.46 38.10 41.42
CA PHE A 540 -8.72 38.72 41.83
C PHE A 540 -8.84 40.18 41.34
N LEU A 541 -10.05 40.55 40.91
CA LEU A 541 -10.35 41.85 40.29
C LEU A 541 -11.75 42.36 40.66
N THR A 542 -11.85 43.66 40.89
CA THR A 542 -13.11 44.38 41.12
C THR A 542 -13.65 44.95 39.81
N VAL A 543 -14.93 44.71 39.51
CA VAL A 543 -15.59 45.13 38.28
C VAL A 543 -16.37 46.43 38.51
N VAL A 544 -16.02 47.47 37.77
CA VAL A 544 -16.65 48.80 37.81
C VAL A 544 -17.24 49.15 36.45
N GLN A 545 -18.40 49.81 36.43
CA GLN A 545 -19.01 50.29 35.19
C GLN A 545 -18.16 51.38 34.51
N LEU A 546 -18.01 51.29 33.19
CA LEU A 546 -17.41 52.32 32.33
C LEU A 546 -18.32 53.56 32.25
N ASP A 547 -17.74 54.76 32.21
CA ASP A 547 -18.44 55.97 31.72
C ASP A 547 -18.19 56.11 30.20
N PRO A 548 -19.24 56.03 29.35
CA PRO A 548 -19.11 56.18 27.90
C PRO A 548 -18.50 57.51 27.43
N ASN A 549 -18.49 58.55 28.27
CA ASN A 549 -18.03 59.89 27.90
C ASN A 549 -16.53 60.12 28.16
N THR A 550 -15.92 59.38 29.10
CA THR A 550 -14.51 59.52 29.47
C THR A 550 -13.65 58.33 29.04
N GLY A 551 -14.25 57.15 28.86
CA GLY A 551 -13.51 55.91 28.59
C GLY A 551 -12.82 55.35 29.85
N GLU A 552 -13.21 55.81 31.03
CA GLU A 552 -12.66 55.40 32.33
C GLU A 552 -13.78 54.84 33.23
N GLY A 553 -13.42 54.17 34.32
CA GLY A 553 -14.41 53.67 35.28
C GLY A 553 -15.10 54.82 36.02
N LYS A 554 -16.41 54.71 36.26
CA LYS A 554 -17.22 55.68 37.05
C LYS A 554 -16.73 55.86 38.49
N TYR A 555 -15.86 54.96 38.97
CA TYR A 555 -15.21 55.04 40.27
C TYR A 555 -13.76 54.56 40.17
N LYS A 556 -12.85 55.28 40.84
CA LYS A 556 -11.39 55.08 40.79
C LYS A 556 -10.72 54.92 42.17
N GLY A 557 -11.49 54.73 43.25
CA GLY A 557 -10.99 54.84 44.63
C GLY A 557 -11.03 56.27 45.20
N GLU A 558 -11.69 57.21 44.51
CA GLU A 558 -11.82 58.58 44.98
C GLU A 558 -12.63 58.64 46.29
N GLY A 559 -12.02 59.16 47.36
CA GLY A 559 -12.64 59.29 48.68
C GLY A 559 -12.11 58.36 49.78
N THR A 560 -11.11 57.51 49.50
CA THR A 560 -10.40 56.70 50.50
C THR A 560 -8.89 56.94 50.42
N ASP A 561 -8.34 57.72 51.36
CA ASP A 561 -6.94 58.17 51.36
C ASP A 561 -5.89 57.04 51.57
N GLU A 562 -6.32 55.78 51.73
CA GLU A 562 -5.46 54.62 52.07
C GLU A 562 -5.50 53.46 51.03
N ASP A 563 -6.33 53.49 49.97
CA ASP A 563 -6.48 52.37 49.01
C ASP A 563 -6.27 52.79 47.54
N GLU A 564 -5.07 52.57 46.98
CA GLU A 564 -4.76 52.85 45.57
C GLU A 564 -5.29 51.75 44.61
N TRP A 565 -6.33 52.06 43.83
CA TRP A 565 -6.93 51.12 42.87
C TRP A 565 -6.18 51.08 41.54
N ALA A 566 -5.40 50.02 41.32
CA ALA A 566 -4.67 49.83 40.07
C ALA A 566 -5.58 49.31 38.94
N GLN A 567 -5.74 50.08 37.87
CA GLN A 567 -6.48 49.64 36.68
C GLN A 567 -5.69 48.54 35.94
N THR A 568 -6.31 47.38 35.69
CA THR A 568 -5.65 46.23 35.05
C THR A 568 -5.99 46.13 33.57
N PHE A 569 -7.28 46.15 33.20
CA PHE A 569 -7.72 46.21 31.81
C PHE A 569 -9.14 46.81 31.67
N VAL A 570 -9.55 47.05 30.43
CA VAL A 570 -10.87 47.56 30.05
C VAL A 570 -11.51 46.59 29.04
N SER A 571 -12.81 46.43 29.13
CA SER A 571 -13.69 45.78 28.15
C SER A 571 -14.83 46.74 27.81
N ASP A 572 -15.58 46.49 26.73
CA ASP A 572 -16.41 47.49 26.04
C ASP A 572 -17.46 48.22 26.92
N GLU A 573 -17.85 47.65 28.06
CA GLU A 573 -18.76 48.27 29.05
C GLU A 573 -18.19 48.32 30.49
N LYS A 574 -17.01 47.73 30.75
CA LYS A 574 -16.53 47.44 32.13
C LYS A 574 -15.02 47.65 32.31
N VAL A 575 -14.64 48.18 33.46
CA VAL A 575 -13.24 48.38 33.86
C VAL A 575 -12.88 47.50 35.05
N TYR A 576 -11.71 46.88 35.01
CA TYR A 576 -11.24 45.93 36.00
C TYR A 576 -10.12 46.54 36.83
N TYR A 577 -10.38 46.71 38.13
CA TYR A 577 -9.47 47.33 39.10
C TYR A 577 -8.94 46.33 40.12
N LYS A 578 -7.75 46.60 40.64
CA LYS A 578 -7.04 45.79 41.62
C LYS A 578 -6.67 46.64 42.83
N ASN A 579 -7.56 46.63 43.82
CA ASN A 579 -7.40 47.34 45.08
C ASN A 579 -6.62 46.49 46.11
N THR A 580 -6.40 47.03 47.30
CA THR A 580 -5.62 46.37 48.37
C THR A 580 -6.22 45.01 48.75
N ARG A 581 -7.54 44.91 48.92
CA ARG A 581 -8.20 43.62 49.24
C ARG A 581 -8.02 42.56 48.16
N MET A 582 -8.04 42.92 46.88
CA MET A 582 -7.76 41.95 45.81
C MET A 582 -6.28 41.51 45.81
N ARG A 583 -5.33 42.37 46.24
CA ARG A 583 -3.91 42.00 46.41
C ARG A 583 -3.70 41.06 47.60
N GLU A 584 -4.34 41.34 48.74
CA GLU A 584 -4.34 40.46 49.91
C GLU A 584 -4.89 39.06 49.56
N MET A 585 -5.96 39.02 48.74
CA MET A 585 -6.54 37.76 48.26
C MET A 585 -5.61 36.99 47.32
N ASP A 586 -4.91 37.67 46.39
CA ASP A 586 -3.89 37.02 45.56
C ASP A 586 -2.71 36.48 46.38
N GLU A 587 -2.29 37.19 47.43
CA GLU A 587 -1.19 36.74 48.30
C GLU A 587 -1.60 35.56 49.21
N TYR A 588 -2.85 35.53 49.68
CA TYR A 588 -3.35 34.47 50.56
C TYR A 588 -3.84 33.21 49.82
N VAL A 589 -4.47 33.36 48.66
CA VAL A 589 -5.11 32.25 47.91
C VAL A 589 -4.30 31.85 46.67
N GLY A 590 -3.58 32.77 46.04
CA GLY A 590 -2.83 32.51 44.82
C GLY A 590 -3.68 32.13 43.60
N ASP A 591 -3.01 31.68 42.54
CA ASP A 591 -3.66 31.24 41.31
C ASP A 591 -4.13 29.78 41.42
N LEU A 592 -5.18 29.55 42.22
CA LEU A 592 -5.75 28.22 42.51
C LEU A 592 -6.00 27.37 41.25
N TYR A 593 -6.48 27.98 40.16
CA TYR A 593 -6.74 27.25 38.92
C TYR A 593 -5.47 26.66 38.32
N SER A 594 -4.37 27.43 38.31
CA SER A 594 -3.06 26.98 37.83
C SER A 594 -2.46 25.90 38.76
N MET A 595 -2.60 26.06 40.08
CA MET A 595 -2.17 25.02 41.04
C MET A 595 -2.97 23.71 40.87
N ILE A 596 -4.27 23.80 40.58
CA ILE A 596 -5.13 22.65 40.25
C ILE A 596 -4.68 22.00 38.94
N THR A 597 -4.36 22.76 37.88
CA THR A 597 -3.87 22.17 36.62
C THR A 597 -2.53 21.47 36.80
N ASP A 598 -1.59 22.07 37.52
CA ASP A 598 -0.25 21.53 37.68
C ASP A 598 -0.28 20.23 38.50
N ARG A 599 -1.07 20.18 39.57
CA ARG A 599 -1.28 18.97 40.38
C ARG A 599 -2.01 17.87 39.61
N GLU A 600 -2.97 18.20 38.74
CA GLU A 600 -3.59 17.22 37.85
C GLU A 600 -2.59 16.68 36.81
N ILE A 601 -1.75 17.52 36.23
CA ILE A 601 -0.70 17.11 35.29
C ILE A 601 0.29 16.16 35.96
N GLU A 602 0.71 16.43 37.21
CA GLU A 602 1.58 15.54 38.00
C GLU A 602 0.95 14.16 38.22
N ILE A 603 -0.32 14.11 38.65
CA ILE A 603 -1.06 12.85 38.88
C ILE A 603 -1.25 12.06 37.58
N ILE A 604 -1.56 12.75 36.47
CA ILE A 604 -1.71 12.13 35.15
C ILE A 604 -0.36 11.66 34.62
N HIS A 605 0.75 12.36 34.86
CA HIS A 605 2.09 11.90 34.53
C HIS A 605 2.49 10.65 35.35
N GLY A 606 2.17 10.63 36.65
CA GLY A 606 2.32 9.44 37.50
C GLY A 606 1.42 8.27 37.09
N LEU A 607 0.30 8.50 36.41
CA LEU A 607 -0.49 7.47 35.73
C LEU A 607 0.19 7.00 34.44
N THR A 608 0.68 7.91 33.60
CA THR A 608 1.43 7.63 32.36
C THR A 608 2.60 6.71 32.62
N LEU A 609 3.48 7.02 33.58
CA LEU A 609 4.64 6.19 33.91
C LEU A 609 4.24 4.76 34.35
N ARG A 610 3.15 4.62 35.12
CA ARG A 610 2.64 3.30 35.54
C ARG A 610 2.09 2.46 34.38
N VAL A 611 1.46 3.09 33.38
CA VAL A 611 0.92 2.39 32.21
C VAL A 611 2.02 2.08 31.18
N LEU A 612 2.98 2.99 30.97
CA LEU A 612 4.16 2.73 30.14
C LEU A 612 5.03 1.61 30.71
N GLY A 613 5.05 1.42 32.03
CA GLY A 613 5.67 0.24 32.68
C GLY A 613 5.11 -1.11 32.20
N GLN A 614 3.92 -1.14 31.60
CA GLN A 614 3.29 -2.33 31.00
C GLN A 614 3.12 -2.24 29.47
N GLU A 615 3.85 -1.33 28.83
CA GLU A 615 3.81 -1.11 27.38
C GLU A 615 3.99 -2.41 26.58
N LYS A 616 4.93 -3.28 26.97
CA LYS A 616 5.20 -4.54 26.26
C LYS A 616 3.96 -5.44 26.19
N LEU A 617 3.24 -5.58 27.31
CA LEU A 617 1.99 -6.36 27.38
C LEU A 617 0.92 -5.78 26.43
N LEU A 618 0.75 -4.45 26.45
CA LEU A 618 -0.23 -3.75 25.62
C LEU A 618 0.06 -3.90 24.12
N VAL A 619 1.34 -3.82 23.72
CA VAL A 619 1.74 -3.99 22.32
C VAL A 619 1.60 -5.45 21.86
N THR A 620 2.10 -6.43 22.62
CA THR A 620 2.01 -7.85 22.20
C THR A 620 0.55 -8.32 22.10
N VAL A 621 -0.32 -7.94 23.05
CA VAL A 621 -1.77 -8.26 22.97
C VAL A 621 -2.44 -7.53 21.79
N SER A 622 -1.99 -6.32 21.43
CA SER A 622 -2.46 -5.60 20.24
C SER A 622 -2.06 -6.31 18.94
N ASP A 623 -0.84 -6.84 18.87
CA ASP A 623 -0.36 -7.59 17.69
C ASP A 623 -1.10 -8.93 17.55
N LEU A 624 -1.33 -9.65 18.66
CA LEU A 624 -2.15 -10.87 18.71
C LEU A 624 -3.60 -10.60 18.29
N CYS A 625 -4.20 -9.46 18.69
CA CYS A 625 -5.50 -9.02 18.18
C CYS A 625 -5.49 -8.78 16.66
N GLY A 626 -4.38 -8.32 16.09
CA GLY A 626 -4.20 -8.23 14.64
C GLY A 626 -4.09 -9.60 13.94
N GLU A 627 -3.34 -10.54 14.52
CA GLU A 627 -3.25 -11.93 14.03
C GLU A 627 -4.66 -12.59 14.04
N LEU A 628 -5.42 -12.41 15.11
CA LEU A 628 -6.79 -12.94 15.25
C LEU A 628 -7.79 -12.28 14.29
N ASP A 629 -7.79 -10.94 14.17
CA ASP A 629 -8.71 -10.20 13.28
C ASP A 629 -8.49 -10.55 11.80
N CYS A 630 -7.25 -10.85 11.41
CA CYS A 630 -6.95 -11.40 10.09
C CYS A 630 -7.63 -12.78 9.86
N LEU A 631 -7.49 -13.71 10.80
CA LEU A 631 -8.10 -15.05 10.69
C LEU A 631 -9.63 -15.00 10.78
N VAL A 632 -10.17 -14.09 11.58
CA VAL A 632 -11.62 -13.78 11.65
C VAL A 632 -12.11 -13.20 10.32
N ALA A 633 -11.36 -12.30 9.68
CA ALA A 633 -11.72 -11.76 8.36
C ALA A 633 -11.77 -12.87 7.29
N LEU A 634 -10.80 -13.80 7.28
CA LEU A 634 -10.81 -14.98 6.41
C LEU A 634 -12.01 -15.91 6.69
N ALA A 635 -12.34 -16.18 7.95
CA ALA A 635 -13.50 -17.00 8.35
C ALA A 635 -14.85 -16.36 7.96
N LEU A 636 -14.99 -15.05 8.16
CA LEU A 636 -16.16 -14.28 7.72
C LEU A 636 -16.30 -14.28 6.20
N GLY A 637 -15.18 -14.14 5.46
CA GLY A 637 -15.16 -14.20 4.01
C GLY A 637 -15.53 -15.59 3.49
N ALA A 638 -14.97 -16.64 4.08
CA ALA A 638 -15.30 -18.02 3.74
C ALA A 638 -16.79 -18.33 3.95
N THR A 639 -17.39 -17.83 5.03
CA THR A 639 -18.82 -17.94 5.31
C THR A 639 -19.66 -17.15 4.30
N LYS A 640 -19.28 -15.90 4.02
CA LYS A 640 -20.01 -14.98 3.11
C LYS A 640 -20.02 -15.49 1.66
N TYR A 641 -18.88 -15.94 1.14
CA TYR A 641 -18.70 -16.34 -0.26
C TYR A 641 -18.80 -17.87 -0.48
N ARG A 642 -19.20 -18.62 0.56
CA ARG A 642 -19.38 -20.09 0.54
C ARG A 642 -18.12 -20.84 0.08
N PHE A 643 -16.96 -20.48 0.64
CA PHE A 643 -15.69 -21.16 0.35
C PHE A 643 -15.56 -22.44 1.20
N LYS A 644 -14.71 -23.37 0.75
CA LYS A 644 -14.47 -24.67 1.39
C LYS A 644 -12.99 -24.84 1.80
N PRO A 645 -12.69 -25.68 2.82
CA PRO A 645 -11.31 -25.96 3.17
C PRO A 645 -10.62 -26.72 2.02
N PRO A 646 -9.48 -26.24 1.50
CA PRO A 646 -8.61 -27.06 0.66
C PRO A 646 -7.88 -28.11 1.51
N VAL A 647 -7.49 -29.21 0.87
CA VAL A 647 -6.50 -30.15 1.40
C VAL A 647 -5.15 -29.79 0.78
N ILE A 648 -4.12 -29.60 1.60
CA ILE A 648 -2.75 -29.40 1.11
C ILE A 648 -2.06 -30.76 1.02
N SER A 649 -1.30 -31.00 -0.06
CA SER A 649 -0.42 -32.17 -0.14
C SER A 649 1.03 -31.78 -0.44
N GLN A 650 1.94 -32.69 -0.10
CA GLN A 650 3.33 -32.69 -0.58
C GLN A 650 3.42 -33.10 -2.05
N ASP A 651 2.45 -33.83 -2.58
CA ASP A 651 2.39 -34.24 -3.99
C ASP A 651 2.34 -33.05 -4.95
N ASN A 652 2.86 -33.21 -6.17
CA ASN A 652 2.85 -32.14 -7.18
C ASN A 652 1.53 -32.11 -7.99
N VAL A 653 0.40 -32.08 -7.30
CA VAL A 653 -0.97 -32.19 -7.89
C VAL A 653 -1.73 -30.87 -7.71
N ILE A 654 -2.61 -30.54 -8.67
CA ILE A 654 -3.74 -29.63 -8.48
C ILE A 654 -4.97 -30.41 -8.91
N ASP A 655 -5.91 -30.62 -7.99
CA ASP A 655 -7.21 -31.24 -8.24
C ASP A 655 -8.30 -30.35 -7.65
N ILE A 656 -9.24 -29.90 -8.47
CA ILE A 656 -10.27 -28.93 -8.11
C ILE A 656 -11.61 -29.42 -8.66
N GLU A 657 -12.56 -29.68 -7.75
CA GLU A 657 -13.95 -29.93 -8.08
C GLU A 657 -14.78 -28.64 -7.87
N GLY A 658 -15.58 -28.26 -8.86
CA GLY A 658 -16.52 -27.15 -8.76
C GLY A 658 -15.87 -25.78 -8.52
N GLY A 659 -14.71 -25.53 -9.13
CA GLY A 659 -13.95 -24.29 -8.99
C GLY A 659 -14.67 -23.08 -9.56
N ARG A 660 -14.65 -21.97 -8.82
CA ARG A 660 -15.29 -20.68 -9.15
C ARG A 660 -14.28 -19.53 -9.09
N HIS A 661 -14.48 -18.50 -9.91
CA HIS A 661 -13.65 -17.29 -9.87
C HIS A 661 -14.22 -16.28 -8.85
N PRO A 662 -13.51 -15.97 -7.76
CA PRO A 662 -14.12 -15.29 -6.59
C PRO A 662 -14.57 -13.84 -6.86
N LEU A 663 -13.96 -13.15 -7.84
CA LEU A 663 -14.41 -11.82 -8.27
C LEU A 663 -15.56 -11.89 -9.29
N GLN A 664 -15.42 -12.70 -10.36
CA GLN A 664 -16.44 -12.83 -11.41
C GLN A 664 -17.77 -13.41 -10.89
N GLU A 665 -17.74 -14.30 -9.89
CA GLU A 665 -18.95 -14.81 -9.22
C GLU A 665 -19.81 -13.69 -8.60
N LEU A 666 -19.21 -12.53 -8.29
CA LEU A 666 -19.93 -11.36 -7.74
C LEU A 666 -20.39 -10.37 -8.82
N THR A 667 -19.96 -10.51 -10.08
CA THR A 667 -20.32 -9.61 -11.19
C THR A 667 -21.34 -10.22 -12.15
N VAL A 668 -21.68 -11.51 -12.02
CA VAL A 668 -22.66 -12.22 -12.86
C VAL A 668 -23.84 -12.76 -12.02
N PRO A 669 -25.06 -12.85 -12.58
CA PRO A 669 -26.23 -13.37 -11.86
C PRO A 669 -26.21 -14.91 -11.68
N SER A 670 -25.40 -15.62 -12.46
CA SER A 670 -25.19 -17.06 -12.38
C SER A 670 -23.78 -17.40 -12.88
N TYR A 671 -23.04 -18.22 -12.13
CA TYR A 671 -21.68 -18.63 -12.47
C TYR A 671 -21.62 -20.15 -12.62
N VAL A 672 -20.97 -20.63 -13.69
CA VAL A 672 -20.81 -22.07 -13.97
C VAL A 672 -19.50 -22.56 -13.33
N PRO A 673 -19.56 -23.44 -12.30
CA PRO A 673 -18.37 -23.97 -11.65
C PRO A 673 -17.68 -24.99 -12.56
N ASN A 674 -16.35 -25.01 -12.55
CA ASN A 674 -15.55 -25.81 -13.48
C ASN A 674 -14.46 -26.62 -12.76
N ASN A 675 -14.24 -27.86 -13.21
CA ASN A 675 -13.24 -28.76 -12.64
C ASN A 675 -11.85 -28.55 -13.30
N CYS A 676 -10.77 -28.80 -12.57
CA CYS A 676 -9.40 -28.72 -13.09
C CYS A 676 -8.50 -29.79 -12.44
N TYR A 677 -7.76 -30.54 -13.25
CA TYR A 677 -6.81 -31.56 -12.80
C TYR A 677 -5.47 -31.43 -13.52
N LEU A 678 -4.37 -31.34 -12.77
CA LEU A 678 -2.98 -31.31 -13.25
C LEU A 678 -2.04 -32.05 -12.30
N LYS A 679 -1.04 -32.76 -12.85
CA LYS A 679 0.03 -33.44 -12.11
C LYS A 679 1.39 -33.09 -12.72
N GLY A 680 2.20 -32.33 -11.98
CA GLY A 680 3.55 -31.94 -12.40
C GLY A 680 4.55 -33.08 -12.32
N GLY A 681 5.83 -32.80 -12.60
CA GLY A 681 6.89 -33.81 -12.47
C GLY A 681 7.18 -34.19 -11.01
N SER A 682 7.67 -35.41 -10.79
CA SER A 682 8.10 -35.92 -9.48
C SER A 682 9.32 -35.19 -8.88
N GLY A 683 10.01 -34.37 -9.69
CA GLY A 683 11.23 -33.65 -9.30
C GLY A 683 12.51 -34.42 -9.64
N PRO A 684 13.68 -33.91 -9.22
CA PRO A 684 14.84 -34.78 -9.04
C PRO A 684 14.55 -35.76 -7.90
N ALA A 685 14.87 -37.04 -8.09
CA ALA A 685 14.88 -37.98 -6.97
C ALA A 685 15.93 -37.54 -5.94
N ASN A 686 15.66 -37.75 -4.65
CA ASN A 686 16.68 -37.59 -3.63
C ASN A 686 17.61 -38.82 -3.71
N ASP A 687 18.86 -38.64 -4.16
CA ASP A 687 19.82 -39.71 -4.48
C ASP A 687 20.28 -40.58 -3.26
N GLU A 688 19.67 -40.41 -2.08
CA GLU A 688 20.13 -41.03 -0.82
C GLU A 688 19.23 -42.17 -0.28
N GLU A 689 17.96 -42.30 -0.68
CA GLU A 689 17.04 -43.35 -0.16
C GLU A 689 16.20 -44.07 -1.24
N SER A 690 16.85 -44.85 -2.13
CA SER A 690 16.26 -46.06 -2.76
C SER A 690 17.30 -46.91 -3.51
N SER A 691 18.24 -47.52 -2.79
CA SER A 691 19.20 -48.49 -3.35
C SER A 691 18.57 -49.88 -3.57
N SER A 692 17.53 -49.98 -4.39
CA SER A 692 16.91 -51.24 -4.80
C SER A 692 16.81 -51.34 -6.32
N ASN A 693 17.77 -52.03 -6.93
CA ASN A 693 17.78 -52.30 -8.36
C ASN A 693 16.53 -53.11 -8.78
N THR A 694 15.66 -52.46 -9.54
CA THR A 694 14.64 -53.12 -10.37
C THR A 694 14.57 -52.35 -11.70
N ASP A 695 14.28 -53.05 -12.79
CA ASP A 695 14.54 -52.55 -14.14
C ASP A 695 13.65 -51.39 -14.59
N GLN A 696 14.06 -50.73 -15.68
CA GLN A 696 13.44 -49.52 -16.24
C GLN A 696 12.10 -49.81 -16.95
N GLU A 697 11.08 -50.24 -16.21
CA GLU A 697 9.69 -50.08 -16.63
C GLU A 697 9.23 -48.65 -16.33
N SER A 698 8.64 -47.98 -17.32
CA SER A 698 8.28 -46.56 -17.21
C SER A 698 7.29 -46.30 -16.07
N GLU A 699 7.64 -45.42 -15.13
CA GLU A 699 6.68 -44.89 -14.15
C GLU A 699 5.46 -44.36 -14.90
N ALA A 700 4.28 -44.93 -14.62
CA ALA A 700 3.06 -44.59 -15.34
C ALA A 700 2.73 -43.11 -15.10
N VAL A 701 2.63 -42.33 -16.20
CA VAL A 701 2.34 -40.89 -16.14
C VAL A 701 0.87 -40.69 -15.77
N ASP A 702 0.64 -40.69 -14.46
CA ASP A 702 -0.66 -40.70 -13.79
C ASP A 702 -1.34 -39.32 -13.79
N GLY A 703 -1.34 -38.63 -14.93
CA GLY A 703 -2.00 -37.34 -15.12
C GLY A 703 -1.24 -36.36 -16.03
N PRO A 704 -1.96 -35.40 -16.66
CA PRO A 704 -1.37 -34.36 -17.49
C PRO A 704 -0.65 -33.30 -16.63
N SER A 705 0.55 -32.90 -17.04
CA SER A 705 1.25 -31.74 -16.47
C SER A 705 0.90 -30.43 -17.17
N MET A 706 0.41 -30.51 -18.41
CA MET A 706 -0.02 -29.37 -19.22
C MET A 706 -1.46 -29.57 -19.69
N LEU A 707 -2.30 -28.57 -19.44
CA LEU A 707 -3.62 -28.45 -20.06
C LEU A 707 -3.57 -27.27 -21.04
N LEU A 708 -3.82 -27.55 -22.32
CA LEU A 708 -3.88 -26.54 -23.38
C LEU A 708 -5.31 -26.39 -23.90
N MET A 709 -5.84 -25.17 -23.77
CA MET A 709 -7.25 -24.84 -24.01
C MET A 709 -7.48 -24.12 -25.33
N THR A 710 -8.54 -24.49 -26.04
CA THR A 710 -9.06 -23.78 -27.21
C THR A 710 -10.50 -23.33 -27.01
N GLY A 711 -11.03 -22.56 -27.97
CA GLY A 711 -12.40 -22.03 -27.93
C GLY A 711 -12.45 -20.55 -28.34
N PRO A 712 -13.62 -20.05 -28.74
CA PRO A 712 -13.78 -18.69 -29.22
C PRO A 712 -13.45 -17.65 -28.13
N ASN A 713 -13.33 -16.40 -28.54
CA ASN A 713 -13.27 -15.29 -27.60
C ASN A 713 -14.58 -15.21 -26.79
N TYR A 714 -14.56 -14.51 -25.65
CA TYR A 714 -15.69 -14.40 -24.71
C TYR A 714 -16.14 -15.69 -23.99
N SER A 715 -15.79 -16.89 -24.48
CA SER A 715 -16.17 -18.20 -23.89
C SER A 715 -15.66 -18.52 -22.47
N GLY A 716 -14.92 -17.63 -21.82
CA GLY A 716 -14.46 -17.79 -20.44
C GLY A 716 -13.04 -18.37 -20.26
N LYS A 717 -12.28 -18.66 -21.33
CA LYS A 717 -10.90 -19.22 -21.26
C LYS A 717 -10.03 -18.56 -20.18
N SER A 718 -9.86 -17.24 -20.25
CA SER A 718 -9.08 -16.44 -19.30
C SER A 718 -9.60 -16.49 -17.86
N VAL A 719 -10.91 -16.63 -17.67
CA VAL A 719 -11.53 -16.74 -16.34
C VAL A 719 -11.20 -18.10 -15.71
N TYR A 720 -11.23 -19.19 -16.50
CA TYR A 720 -10.81 -20.51 -16.04
C TYR A 720 -9.30 -20.57 -15.68
N LEU A 721 -8.45 -19.92 -16.49
CA LEU A 721 -7.02 -19.78 -16.17
C LEU A 721 -6.82 -19.03 -14.84
N LYS A 722 -7.46 -17.87 -14.68
CA LYS A 722 -7.36 -17.05 -13.45
C LYS A 722 -7.93 -17.74 -12.22
N GLN A 723 -9.09 -18.41 -12.31
CA GLN A 723 -9.71 -19.06 -11.14
C GLN A 723 -8.81 -20.15 -10.57
N THR A 724 -8.14 -20.93 -11.43
CA THR A 724 -7.27 -22.03 -10.99
C THR A 724 -6.06 -21.49 -10.24
N ALA A 725 -5.42 -20.44 -10.77
CA ALA A 725 -4.31 -19.78 -10.09
C ALA A 725 -4.74 -19.13 -8.77
N LEU A 726 -5.93 -18.49 -8.72
CA LEU A 726 -6.48 -17.89 -7.50
C LEU A 726 -6.83 -18.92 -6.42
N ILE A 727 -7.34 -20.10 -6.79
CA ILE A 727 -7.61 -21.20 -5.84
C ILE A 727 -6.30 -21.71 -5.22
N VAL A 728 -5.27 -21.95 -6.04
CA VAL A 728 -3.93 -22.38 -5.56
C VAL A 728 -3.31 -21.32 -4.65
N TYR A 729 -3.41 -20.04 -5.03
CA TYR A 729 -2.91 -18.91 -4.25
C TYR A 729 -3.63 -18.75 -2.89
N LEU A 730 -4.96 -18.80 -2.87
CA LEU A 730 -5.75 -18.74 -1.63
C LEU A 730 -5.46 -19.92 -0.68
N ALA A 731 -5.19 -21.11 -1.22
CA ALA A 731 -4.76 -22.26 -0.43
C ALA A 731 -3.42 -22.00 0.29
N HIS A 732 -2.43 -21.39 -0.38
CA HIS A 732 -1.12 -21.05 0.21
C HIS A 732 -1.14 -19.83 1.14
N ILE A 733 -2.19 -19.00 1.10
CA ILE A 733 -2.50 -18.05 2.19
C ILE A 733 -2.94 -18.81 3.47
N GLY A 734 -3.49 -20.02 3.34
CA GLY A 734 -4.24 -20.69 4.40
C GLY A 734 -5.67 -20.18 4.52
N SER A 735 -6.25 -19.68 3.42
CA SER A 735 -7.68 -19.37 3.31
C SER A 735 -8.48 -20.59 2.83
N TYR A 736 -9.77 -20.61 3.13
CA TYR A 736 -10.71 -21.44 2.38
C TYR A 736 -10.81 -20.94 0.94
N VAL A 737 -11.15 -21.83 0.00
CA VAL A 737 -11.11 -21.59 -1.46
C VAL A 737 -12.50 -21.66 -2.12
N PRO A 738 -12.71 -20.95 -3.25
CA PRO A 738 -13.94 -21.00 -4.05
C PRO A 738 -14.03 -22.29 -4.88
N ALA A 739 -14.24 -23.43 -4.22
CA ALA A 739 -14.44 -24.74 -4.84
C ALA A 739 -15.47 -25.56 -4.04
N GLU A 740 -15.87 -26.74 -4.55
CA GLU A 740 -16.60 -27.74 -3.76
C GLU A 740 -15.63 -28.66 -3.01
N LYS A 741 -14.59 -29.13 -3.71
CA LYS A 741 -13.37 -29.74 -3.13
C LYS A 741 -12.14 -29.16 -3.83
N ALA A 742 -11.01 -29.11 -3.13
CA ALA A 742 -9.72 -28.83 -3.73
C ALA A 742 -8.60 -29.58 -2.99
N VAL A 743 -7.73 -30.26 -3.74
CA VAL A 743 -6.44 -30.80 -3.27
C VAL A 743 -5.35 -30.03 -3.98
N VAL A 744 -4.52 -29.31 -3.20
CA VAL A 744 -3.50 -28.40 -3.74
C VAL A 744 -2.12 -28.81 -3.21
N GLY A 745 -1.28 -29.25 -4.14
CA GLY A 745 0.13 -29.54 -3.91
C GLY A 745 0.95 -28.28 -3.67
N LEU A 746 1.93 -28.36 -2.76
CA LEU A 746 2.86 -27.26 -2.48
C LEU A 746 3.51 -26.74 -3.78
N THR A 747 3.22 -25.47 -4.08
CA THR A 747 3.54 -24.76 -5.31
C THR A 747 4.43 -23.57 -4.98
N ASP A 748 5.66 -23.56 -5.49
CA ASP A 748 6.71 -22.62 -5.08
C ASP A 748 6.60 -21.24 -5.76
N LYS A 749 6.03 -21.19 -6.96
CA LYS A 749 5.89 -19.97 -7.77
C LYS A 749 4.60 -20.01 -8.58
N ILE A 750 3.96 -18.85 -8.75
CA ILE A 750 2.92 -18.64 -9.76
C ILE A 750 3.46 -17.62 -10.76
N LEU A 751 3.58 -18.04 -12.02
CA LEU A 751 4.21 -17.28 -13.10
C LEU A 751 3.19 -17.12 -14.22
N THR A 752 2.81 -15.88 -14.56
CA THR A 752 1.72 -15.63 -15.52
C THR A 752 2.10 -14.71 -16.67
N ARG A 753 1.69 -15.08 -17.89
CA ARG A 753 1.57 -14.21 -19.05
C ARG A 753 0.09 -14.12 -19.43
N ILE A 754 -0.64 -13.15 -18.86
CA ILE A 754 -2.09 -12.99 -19.11
C ILE A 754 -2.40 -11.60 -19.70
N THR A 755 -2.14 -10.52 -18.97
CA THR A 755 -2.42 -9.15 -19.46
C THR A 755 -1.15 -8.37 -19.78
N THR A 756 -1.00 -7.96 -21.03
CA THR A 756 -0.05 -6.89 -21.41
C THR A 756 -0.56 -5.55 -20.89
N ARG A 757 0.18 -4.93 -19.98
CA ARG A 757 0.00 -3.50 -19.65
C ARG A 757 0.89 -2.66 -20.56
N GLU A 758 0.33 -2.27 -21.69
CA GLU A 758 0.83 -1.17 -22.50
C GLU A 758 0.62 0.16 -21.73
N SER A 759 1.61 1.04 -21.75
CA SER A 759 1.47 2.43 -21.28
C SER A 759 2.33 3.32 -22.18
N VAL A 760 1.86 4.54 -22.44
CA VAL A 760 2.48 5.49 -23.40
C VAL A 760 3.88 5.92 -22.94
N SER A 761 4.19 5.82 -21.64
CA SER A 761 5.52 6.10 -21.09
C SER A 761 6.51 4.94 -21.19
N ARG A 762 6.04 3.71 -21.45
CA ARG A 762 6.91 2.53 -21.59
C ARG A 762 7.48 2.48 -23.00
N ASN A 763 8.79 2.72 -23.13
CA ASN A 763 9.56 2.55 -24.38
C ASN A 763 9.77 1.06 -24.77
N GLN A 764 8.70 0.26 -24.77
CA GLN A 764 8.69 -1.17 -25.09
C GLN A 764 7.41 -1.55 -25.85
N SER A 765 7.52 -2.36 -26.90
CA SER A 765 6.35 -2.91 -27.60
C SER A 765 5.70 -4.03 -26.78
N ALA A 766 4.39 -4.22 -26.95
CA ALA A 766 3.62 -5.29 -26.28
C ALA A 766 4.25 -6.68 -26.49
N PHE A 767 4.65 -7.01 -27.73
CA PHE A 767 5.33 -8.27 -28.03
C PHE A 767 6.70 -8.42 -27.35
N MET A 768 7.43 -7.33 -27.12
CA MET A 768 8.68 -7.39 -26.35
C MET A 768 8.43 -7.59 -24.85
N ILE A 769 7.31 -7.07 -24.31
CA ILE A 769 6.86 -7.37 -22.94
C ILE A 769 6.44 -8.86 -22.83
N ASP A 770 5.72 -9.39 -23.82
CA ASP A 770 5.35 -10.81 -23.90
C ASP A 770 6.58 -11.73 -23.84
N LEU A 771 7.59 -11.45 -24.68
CA LEU A 771 8.83 -12.21 -24.71
C LEU A 771 9.61 -12.12 -23.40
N GLN A 772 9.61 -10.97 -22.72
CA GLN A 772 10.22 -10.81 -21.40
C GLN A 772 9.48 -11.61 -20.32
N GLN A 773 8.14 -11.60 -20.31
CA GLN A 773 7.34 -12.39 -19.36
C GLN A 773 7.50 -13.90 -19.60
N ILE A 774 7.53 -14.36 -20.85
CA ILE A 774 7.77 -15.79 -21.16
C ILE A 774 9.22 -16.19 -20.83
N ALA A 775 10.22 -15.36 -21.13
CA ALA A 775 11.61 -15.64 -20.75
C ALA A 775 11.78 -15.72 -19.22
N LEU A 776 11.07 -14.89 -18.45
CA LEU A 776 11.01 -14.97 -16.99
C LEU A 776 10.35 -16.29 -16.55
N CYS A 777 9.25 -16.71 -17.20
CA CYS A 777 8.59 -17.99 -16.93
C CYS A 777 9.54 -19.19 -17.18
N THR A 778 10.23 -19.25 -18.32
CA THR A 778 11.15 -20.35 -18.63
C THR A 778 12.40 -20.37 -17.74
N THR A 779 12.84 -19.20 -17.27
CA THR A 779 14.05 -19.08 -16.43
C THR A 779 13.79 -19.39 -14.96
N LEU A 780 12.60 -19.06 -14.43
CA LEU A 780 12.26 -19.24 -13.01
C LEU A 780 11.43 -20.49 -12.69
N ALA A 781 10.79 -21.12 -13.68
CA ALA A 781 9.93 -22.28 -13.43
C ALA A 781 10.70 -23.47 -12.85
N THR A 782 10.15 -24.05 -11.79
CA THR A 782 10.58 -25.34 -11.22
C THR A 782 9.47 -26.38 -11.40
N HIS A 783 9.77 -27.65 -11.13
CA HIS A 783 8.76 -28.72 -11.15
C HIS A 783 7.49 -28.39 -10.33
N ARG A 784 7.62 -27.67 -9.20
CA ARG A 784 6.49 -27.27 -8.35
C ARG A 784 5.77 -26.01 -8.81
N SER A 785 6.30 -25.26 -9.77
CA SER A 785 5.70 -23.99 -10.19
C SER A 785 4.40 -24.21 -10.97
N LEU A 786 3.53 -23.20 -10.94
CA LEU A 786 2.34 -23.08 -11.78
C LEU A 786 2.58 -21.98 -12.82
N VAL A 787 2.61 -22.35 -14.10
CA VAL A 787 2.78 -21.43 -15.23
C VAL A 787 1.43 -21.25 -15.92
N VAL A 788 1.00 -20.01 -16.12
CA VAL A 788 -0.27 -19.66 -16.78
C VAL A 788 0.01 -18.79 -17.99
N VAL A 789 -0.40 -19.25 -19.18
CA VAL A 789 -0.17 -18.55 -20.46
C VAL A 789 -1.51 -18.34 -21.16
N ASP A 790 -1.91 -17.08 -21.32
CA ASP A 790 -3.11 -16.69 -22.07
C ASP A 790 -2.67 -16.02 -23.38
N GLU A 791 -2.94 -16.71 -24.49
CA GLU A 791 -2.87 -16.19 -25.86
C GLU A 791 -1.54 -15.53 -26.29
N PHE A 792 -0.41 -16.04 -25.75
CA PHE A 792 0.94 -15.67 -26.20
C PHE A 792 1.11 -15.83 -27.72
N GLY A 793 1.86 -14.91 -28.35
CA GLY A 793 2.15 -14.91 -29.79
C GLY A 793 1.27 -13.97 -30.62
N LYS A 794 0.24 -13.33 -30.06
CA LYS A 794 -0.67 -12.40 -30.79
C LYS A 794 0.00 -11.16 -31.39
N GLY A 795 1.16 -10.74 -30.89
CA GLY A 795 1.83 -9.49 -31.28
C GLY A 795 2.77 -9.57 -32.49
N THR A 796 2.69 -10.63 -33.31
CA THR A 796 3.57 -10.87 -34.47
C THR A 796 2.80 -11.62 -35.58
N ASN A 797 3.46 -11.97 -36.68
CA ASN A 797 2.89 -12.81 -37.75
C ASN A 797 2.29 -14.10 -37.17
N SER A 798 1.15 -14.57 -37.70
CA SER A 798 0.46 -15.76 -37.17
C SER A 798 1.36 -17.01 -37.13
N THR A 799 2.11 -17.26 -38.22
CA THR A 799 3.06 -18.37 -38.33
C THR A 799 4.17 -18.31 -37.28
N ASP A 800 4.73 -17.11 -37.05
CA ASP A 800 5.82 -16.90 -36.10
C ASP A 800 5.31 -17.01 -34.66
N GLY A 801 4.12 -16.46 -34.39
CA GLY A 801 3.43 -16.55 -33.10
C GLY A 801 3.06 -18.00 -32.74
N ALA A 802 2.51 -18.76 -33.70
CA ALA A 802 2.18 -20.16 -33.54
C ALA A 802 3.45 -21.02 -33.31
N GLY A 803 4.51 -20.77 -34.09
CA GLY A 803 5.79 -21.45 -33.94
C GLY A 803 6.46 -21.19 -32.58
N LEU A 804 6.49 -19.92 -32.13
CA LEU A 804 7.00 -19.54 -30.82
C LEU A 804 6.18 -20.15 -29.68
N ALA A 805 4.84 -20.11 -29.76
CA ALA A 805 3.97 -20.72 -28.77
C ALA A 805 4.19 -22.25 -28.70
N CYS A 806 4.25 -22.94 -29.84
CA CYS A 806 4.53 -24.37 -29.90
C CYS A 806 5.89 -24.72 -29.29
N GLY A 807 6.95 -23.96 -29.61
CA GLY A 807 8.29 -24.17 -29.06
C GLY A 807 8.36 -23.97 -27.54
N VAL A 808 7.62 -23.00 -26.99
CA VAL A 808 7.52 -22.77 -25.54
C VAL A 808 6.78 -23.91 -24.83
N PHE A 809 5.68 -24.40 -25.42
CA PHE A 809 4.95 -25.55 -24.85
C PHE A 809 5.77 -26.86 -24.94
N GLU A 810 6.43 -27.13 -26.07
CA GLU A 810 7.31 -28.30 -26.19
C GLU A 810 8.52 -28.22 -25.27
N TYR A 811 9.10 -27.03 -25.05
CA TYR A 811 10.16 -26.83 -24.05
C TYR A 811 9.72 -27.29 -22.66
N PHE A 812 8.56 -26.85 -22.17
CA PHE A 812 8.05 -27.26 -20.85
C PHE A 812 7.72 -28.76 -20.77
N LEU A 813 7.19 -29.36 -21.85
CA LEU A 813 6.95 -30.81 -21.94
C LEU A 813 8.25 -31.62 -21.99
N GLY A 814 9.32 -31.06 -22.55
CA GLY A 814 10.65 -31.68 -22.66
C GLY A 814 11.44 -31.77 -21.35
N LEU A 815 10.99 -31.10 -20.27
CA LEU A 815 11.69 -31.07 -18.97
C LEU A 815 11.61 -32.38 -18.16
N GLY A 816 10.89 -33.41 -18.63
CA GLY A 816 10.82 -34.72 -17.97
C GLY A 816 10.32 -34.63 -16.53
N SER A 817 11.04 -35.22 -15.57
CA SER A 817 10.67 -35.15 -14.14
C SER A 817 10.73 -33.74 -13.54
N ARG A 818 11.35 -32.76 -14.24
CA ARG A 818 11.39 -31.35 -13.83
C ARG A 818 10.24 -30.50 -14.38
N ARG A 819 9.30 -31.08 -15.13
CA ARG A 819 8.19 -30.35 -15.76
C ARG A 819 7.31 -29.60 -14.74
N PRO A 820 7.03 -28.29 -14.94
CA PRO A 820 6.09 -27.52 -14.14
C PRO A 820 4.64 -27.95 -14.42
N LYS A 821 3.69 -27.42 -13.63
CA LYS A 821 2.26 -27.48 -13.94
C LYS A 821 1.92 -26.30 -14.87
N VAL A 822 1.32 -26.55 -16.04
CA VAL A 822 1.08 -25.52 -17.06
C VAL A 822 -0.40 -25.45 -17.45
N LEU A 823 -0.96 -24.25 -17.39
CA LEU A 823 -2.28 -23.91 -17.90
C LEU A 823 -2.12 -22.95 -19.09
N GLY A 824 -2.36 -23.42 -20.30
CA GLY A 824 -2.31 -22.61 -21.51
C GLY A 824 -3.70 -22.39 -22.10
N ALA A 825 -3.99 -21.18 -22.59
CA ALA A 825 -5.04 -20.96 -23.58
C ALA A 825 -4.42 -20.38 -24.85
N THR A 826 -4.90 -20.84 -26.00
CA THR A 826 -4.43 -20.38 -27.31
C THR A 826 -5.57 -20.20 -28.30
N HIS A 827 -5.29 -19.43 -29.33
CA HIS A 827 -6.16 -19.16 -30.48
C HIS A 827 -5.61 -19.76 -31.78
N PHE A 828 -4.38 -20.30 -31.76
CA PHE A 828 -3.73 -20.93 -32.91
C PHE A 828 -4.22 -22.38 -33.09
N HIS A 829 -5.33 -22.56 -33.83
CA HIS A 829 -5.86 -23.88 -34.18
C HIS A 829 -4.86 -24.72 -35.01
N GLU A 830 -4.05 -24.04 -35.83
CA GLU A 830 -2.96 -24.58 -36.65
C GLU A 830 -1.99 -25.51 -35.88
N ILE A 831 -1.71 -25.24 -34.59
CA ILE A 831 -0.79 -26.05 -33.77
C ILE A 831 -1.35 -27.47 -33.54
N PHE A 832 -2.67 -27.60 -33.47
CA PHE A 832 -3.35 -28.87 -33.21
C PHE A 832 -3.68 -29.63 -34.49
N GLU A 833 -4.00 -28.90 -35.56
CA GLU A 833 -4.42 -29.44 -36.86
C GLU A 833 -3.22 -30.00 -37.64
N ASN A 834 -2.10 -29.26 -37.69
CA ASN A 834 -0.86 -29.73 -38.30
C ASN A 834 -0.08 -30.74 -37.43
N GLY A 835 -0.57 -31.02 -36.21
CA GLY A 835 0.00 -32.03 -35.32
C GLY A 835 1.36 -31.66 -34.70
N PHE A 836 1.77 -30.39 -34.75
CA PHE A 836 3.08 -29.94 -34.22
C PHE A 836 3.26 -30.29 -32.73
N LEU A 837 2.20 -30.21 -31.92
CA LEU A 837 2.18 -30.81 -30.58
C LEU A 837 1.69 -32.25 -30.64
N SER A 838 2.66 -33.19 -30.61
CA SER A 838 2.38 -34.64 -30.51
C SER A 838 1.61 -34.98 -29.23
N PRO A 839 0.57 -35.84 -29.30
CA PRO A 839 -0.15 -36.31 -28.10
C PRO A 839 0.76 -37.16 -27.20
N ARG A 840 0.80 -36.84 -25.91
CA ARG A 840 1.57 -37.50 -24.85
C ARG A 840 0.72 -37.49 -23.57
N PRO A 841 0.89 -38.43 -22.61
CA PRO A 841 0.07 -38.45 -21.39
C PRO A 841 0.25 -37.17 -20.53
N GLU A 842 1.36 -36.46 -20.67
CA GLU A 842 1.60 -35.14 -20.07
C GLU A 842 0.69 -34.01 -20.58
N LEU A 843 0.07 -34.16 -21.76
CA LEU A 843 -0.62 -33.09 -22.49
C LEU A 843 -2.12 -33.38 -22.64
N ALA A 844 -2.93 -32.71 -21.83
CA ALA A 844 -4.38 -32.65 -22.01
C ALA A 844 -4.77 -31.50 -22.96
N PHE A 845 -5.77 -31.78 -23.79
CA PHE A 845 -6.50 -30.75 -24.54
C PHE A 845 -7.87 -30.54 -23.90
N GLY A 846 -8.34 -29.29 -23.88
CA GLY A 846 -9.69 -28.96 -23.44
C GLY A 846 -10.27 -27.78 -24.21
N HIS A 847 -11.56 -27.55 -24.07
CA HIS A 847 -12.24 -26.41 -24.66
C HIS A 847 -13.40 -25.93 -23.79
N MET A 848 -13.82 -24.69 -24.01
CA MET A 848 -15.06 -24.17 -23.44
C MET A 848 -16.25 -24.56 -24.33
N GLU A 849 -17.33 -25.06 -23.73
CA GLU A 849 -18.50 -25.55 -24.44
C GLU A 849 -19.37 -24.41 -25.00
N VAL A 850 -19.81 -24.58 -26.25
CA VAL A 850 -20.50 -23.55 -27.05
C VAL A 850 -21.65 -24.22 -27.80
N HIS A 851 -22.88 -23.79 -27.55
CA HIS A 851 -24.07 -24.32 -28.21
C HIS A 851 -24.50 -23.40 -29.35
N VAL A 852 -24.62 -23.93 -30.58
CA VAL A 852 -24.97 -23.15 -31.78
C VAL A 852 -26.40 -23.48 -32.23
N ASN A 853 -27.32 -22.53 -32.05
CA ASN A 853 -28.70 -22.65 -32.51
C ASN A 853 -28.89 -22.02 -33.90
N LYS A 854 -28.70 -22.83 -34.95
CA LYS A 854 -28.90 -22.42 -36.35
C LYS A 854 -30.34 -22.11 -36.75
N LEU A 855 -31.30 -22.19 -35.81
CA LEU A 855 -32.73 -21.90 -36.02
C LEU A 855 -33.18 -20.60 -35.33
N ALA A 856 -32.27 -19.83 -34.72
CA ALA A 856 -32.61 -18.56 -34.07
C ALA A 856 -32.76 -17.41 -35.10
N GLU A 857 -33.90 -16.71 -35.06
CA GLU A 857 -34.21 -15.57 -35.93
C GLU A 857 -33.35 -14.32 -35.64
N LEU A 858 -32.79 -14.22 -34.44
CA LEU A 858 -31.87 -13.14 -34.03
C LEU A 858 -30.44 -13.68 -34.01
N ALA A 859 -29.51 -12.95 -34.67
CA ALA A 859 -28.09 -13.29 -34.67
C ALA A 859 -27.49 -13.42 -33.24
N GLY A 860 -27.99 -12.64 -32.30
CA GLY A 860 -27.61 -12.69 -30.87
C GLY A 860 -27.86 -14.06 -30.20
N ASP A 861 -28.91 -14.77 -30.62
CA ASP A 861 -29.30 -16.06 -30.02
C ASP A 861 -28.74 -17.28 -30.77
N GLN A 862 -27.97 -17.07 -31.84
CA GLN A 862 -27.40 -18.16 -32.65
C GLN A 862 -26.26 -18.89 -31.94
N VAL A 863 -25.59 -18.29 -30.95
CA VAL A 863 -24.54 -18.94 -30.16
C VAL A 863 -24.71 -18.64 -28.68
N THR A 864 -24.88 -19.68 -27.88
CA THR A 864 -24.91 -19.61 -26.42
C THR A 864 -23.60 -20.16 -25.87
N TYR A 865 -22.81 -19.31 -25.21
CA TYR A 865 -21.65 -19.73 -24.42
C TYR A 865 -22.15 -20.42 -23.15
N LEU A 866 -21.80 -21.69 -22.95
CA LEU A 866 -22.23 -22.44 -21.77
C LEU A 866 -21.27 -22.28 -20.58
N TYR A 867 -20.08 -21.71 -20.80
CA TYR A 867 -19.02 -21.50 -19.80
C TYR A 867 -18.58 -22.77 -19.04
N ASN A 868 -18.95 -23.94 -19.57
CA ASN A 868 -18.57 -25.27 -19.09
C ASN A 868 -17.24 -25.69 -19.75
N PHE A 869 -16.32 -26.26 -18.98
CA PHE A 869 -15.03 -26.76 -19.43
C PHE A 869 -15.10 -28.25 -19.72
N VAL A 870 -14.73 -28.65 -20.94
CA VAL A 870 -14.80 -30.04 -21.41
C VAL A 870 -13.46 -30.49 -21.97
N LEU A 871 -13.00 -31.67 -21.57
CA LEU A 871 -11.79 -32.31 -22.10
C LEU A 871 -12.01 -32.76 -23.56
N GLY A 872 -11.01 -32.54 -24.40
CA GLY A 872 -11.06 -32.76 -25.84
C GLY A 872 -10.86 -31.48 -26.65
N ARG A 873 -10.75 -31.61 -27.98
CA ARG A 873 -10.53 -30.49 -28.91
C ARG A 873 -11.85 -29.98 -29.46
N SER A 874 -12.08 -28.67 -29.46
CA SER A 874 -13.11 -28.07 -30.32
C SER A 874 -12.66 -28.14 -31.79
N THR A 875 -13.58 -28.54 -32.67
CA THR A 875 -13.37 -28.67 -34.13
C THR A 875 -13.95 -27.51 -34.94
N SER A 876 -14.35 -26.41 -34.29
CA SER A 876 -15.03 -25.29 -34.96
C SER A 876 -14.58 -23.91 -34.44
N SER A 877 -14.31 -23.03 -35.39
CA SER A 877 -13.91 -21.63 -35.18
C SER A 877 -15.09 -20.69 -35.45
N PHE A 878 -15.67 -20.10 -34.40
CA PHE A 878 -16.89 -19.30 -34.49
C PHE A 878 -16.68 -17.81 -34.81
N GLY A 879 -15.54 -17.44 -35.41
CA GLY A 879 -15.13 -16.03 -35.58
C GLY A 879 -16.10 -15.20 -36.42
N THR A 880 -16.58 -15.77 -37.52
CA THR A 880 -17.58 -15.17 -38.43
C THR A 880 -18.96 -15.07 -37.78
N THR A 881 -19.37 -16.10 -37.04
CA THR A 881 -20.61 -16.08 -36.25
C THR A 881 -20.55 -14.95 -35.21
N CYS A 882 -19.42 -14.80 -34.50
CA CYS A 882 -19.19 -13.71 -33.56
C CYS A 882 -19.24 -12.32 -34.24
N ALA A 883 -18.79 -12.20 -35.48
CA ALA A 883 -18.91 -10.95 -36.26
C ALA A 883 -20.39 -10.60 -36.51
N ALA A 884 -21.21 -11.57 -36.96
CA ALA A 884 -22.65 -11.37 -37.16
C ALA A 884 -23.37 -10.97 -35.85
N MET A 885 -23.02 -11.59 -34.72
CA MET A 885 -23.53 -11.24 -33.38
C MET A 885 -23.26 -9.78 -32.99
N ASN A 886 -22.16 -9.19 -33.45
CA ASN A 886 -21.80 -7.80 -33.17
C ASN A 886 -22.37 -6.80 -34.20
N GLY A 887 -23.31 -7.25 -35.05
CA GLY A 887 -24.00 -6.38 -36.01
C GLY A 887 -23.22 -6.09 -37.29
N ILE A 888 -22.21 -6.88 -37.63
CA ILE A 888 -21.54 -6.82 -38.94
C ILE A 888 -22.48 -7.41 -40.00
N ASP A 889 -22.61 -6.71 -41.13
CA ASP A 889 -23.49 -7.07 -42.24
C ASP A 889 -23.27 -8.51 -42.73
N SER A 890 -24.35 -9.26 -42.96
CA SER A 890 -24.28 -10.66 -43.40
C SER A 890 -23.51 -10.83 -44.70
N ALA A 891 -23.53 -9.87 -45.63
CA ALA A 891 -22.74 -9.93 -46.85
C ALA A 891 -21.22 -9.84 -46.59
N ILE A 892 -20.80 -9.18 -45.51
CA ILE A 892 -19.40 -9.15 -45.07
C ILE A 892 -19.04 -10.47 -44.37
N VAL A 893 -19.96 -11.02 -43.57
CA VAL A 893 -19.75 -12.30 -42.85
C VAL A 893 -19.67 -13.48 -43.83
N GLU A 894 -20.58 -13.57 -44.79
CA GLU A 894 -20.57 -14.59 -45.86
C GLU A 894 -19.27 -14.52 -46.66
N ARG A 895 -18.85 -13.32 -47.09
CA ARG A 895 -17.57 -13.15 -47.81
C ARG A 895 -16.35 -13.47 -46.93
N ALA A 896 -16.43 -13.27 -45.62
CA ALA A 896 -15.37 -13.71 -44.70
C ALA A 896 -15.34 -15.23 -44.55
N GLU A 897 -16.49 -15.92 -44.51
CA GLU A 897 -16.55 -17.39 -44.50
C GLU A 897 -15.97 -17.99 -45.80
N ASP A 898 -16.30 -17.42 -46.97
CA ASP A 898 -15.67 -17.79 -48.24
C ASP A 898 -14.14 -17.69 -48.16
N LEU A 899 -13.61 -16.53 -47.74
CA LEU A 899 -12.17 -16.28 -47.69
C LEU A 899 -11.46 -17.17 -46.66
N ILE A 900 -12.11 -17.49 -45.54
CA ILE A 900 -11.59 -18.45 -44.55
C ILE A 900 -11.58 -19.88 -45.13
N LEU A 901 -12.62 -20.30 -45.86
CA LEU A 901 -12.67 -21.61 -46.51
C LEU A 901 -11.64 -21.77 -47.64
N LEU A 902 -11.23 -20.68 -48.28
CA LEU A 902 -10.18 -20.65 -49.30
C LEU A 902 -8.78 -20.68 -48.64
N ALA A 903 -8.55 -19.83 -47.64
CA ALA A 903 -7.31 -19.83 -46.86
C ALA A 903 -7.04 -21.18 -46.17
N ALA A 904 -8.08 -21.84 -45.64
CA ALA A 904 -7.98 -23.17 -45.02
C ALA A 904 -7.62 -24.30 -46.00
N ARG A 905 -7.64 -24.04 -47.31
CA ARG A 905 -7.15 -24.98 -48.36
C ARG A 905 -5.74 -24.67 -48.82
N GLY A 906 -5.15 -23.56 -48.37
CA GLY A 906 -3.87 -23.05 -48.87
C GLY A 906 -3.97 -22.42 -50.26
N GLU A 907 -5.16 -22.01 -50.71
CA GLU A 907 -5.36 -21.24 -51.93
C GLU A 907 -4.96 -19.77 -51.67
N ASP A 908 -4.24 -19.12 -52.60
CA ASP A 908 -3.77 -17.74 -52.40
C ASP A 908 -4.96 -16.76 -52.43
N LEU A 909 -5.14 -16.03 -51.34
CA LEU A 909 -6.16 -15.00 -51.19
C LEU A 909 -6.06 -13.93 -52.28
N MET A 910 -4.88 -13.70 -52.85
CA MET A 910 -4.68 -12.79 -53.98
C MET A 910 -5.40 -13.27 -55.24
N GLU A 911 -5.35 -14.56 -55.58
CA GLU A 911 -6.07 -15.12 -56.74
C GLU A 911 -7.59 -15.11 -56.49
N ALA A 912 -8.03 -15.43 -55.26
CA ALA A 912 -9.44 -15.41 -54.87
C ALA A 912 -10.06 -14.01 -54.73
N LEU A 913 -9.23 -12.96 -54.63
CA LEU A 913 -9.64 -11.56 -54.74
C LEU A 913 -9.62 -11.09 -56.20
N ALA A 914 -8.61 -11.48 -56.98
CA ALA A 914 -8.52 -11.20 -58.41
C ALA A 914 -9.71 -11.77 -59.20
N ALA A 915 -10.20 -12.97 -58.82
CA ALA A 915 -11.37 -13.61 -59.44
C ALA A 915 -12.67 -12.80 -59.36
N ASN A 916 -12.76 -11.83 -58.43
CA ASN A 916 -13.92 -10.92 -58.26
C ASN A 916 -13.62 -9.47 -58.69
N MET A 917 -12.49 -9.19 -59.35
CA MET A 917 -12.22 -7.88 -59.93
C MET A 917 -13.19 -7.57 -61.07
N SER A 918 -13.58 -6.30 -61.21
CA SER A 918 -14.29 -5.82 -62.39
C SER A 918 -13.44 -6.07 -63.65
N GLU A 919 -14.05 -6.44 -64.78
CA GLU A 919 -13.34 -6.57 -66.07
C GLU A 919 -12.52 -5.31 -66.40
N LYS A 920 -13.01 -4.14 -65.97
CA LYS A 920 -12.33 -2.86 -66.13
C LYS A 920 -11.08 -2.73 -65.25
N ASP A 921 -11.17 -3.12 -63.98
CA ASP A 921 -10.04 -3.04 -63.05
C ASP A 921 -8.97 -4.07 -63.43
N ALA A 922 -9.38 -5.22 -63.97
CA ALA A 922 -8.50 -6.22 -64.56
C ALA A 922 -7.79 -5.69 -65.83
N GLN A 923 -8.50 -4.94 -66.69
CA GLN A 923 -7.89 -4.28 -67.86
C GLN A 923 -6.92 -3.16 -67.45
N ASP A 924 -7.28 -2.32 -66.48
CA ASP A 924 -6.39 -1.28 -65.94
C ASP A 924 -5.13 -1.91 -65.30
N LEU A 925 -5.24 -3.10 -64.66
CA LEU A 925 -4.10 -3.86 -64.14
C LEU A 925 -3.24 -4.49 -65.27
N GLU A 926 -3.85 -5.08 -66.29
CA GLU A 926 -3.15 -5.68 -67.43
C GLU A 926 -2.43 -4.61 -68.26
N ASP A 927 -3.01 -3.43 -68.44
CA ASP A 927 -2.36 -2.30 -69.09
C ASP A 927 -1.26 -1.67 -68.22
N ALA A 928 -1.43 -1.62 -66.88
CA ALA A 928 -0.35 -1.27 -65.97
C ALA A 928 0.82 -2.27 -66.04
N GLU A 929 0.55 -3.57 -66.12
CA GLU A 929 1.57 -4.62 -66.31
C GLU A 929 2.29 -4.47 -67.67
N LYS A 930 1.55 -4.22 -68.76
CA LYS A 930 2.12 -3.94 -70.10
C LYS A 930 2.98 -2.67 -70.08
N VAL A 931 2.58 -1.61 -69.37
CA VAL A 931 3.36 -0.38 -69.20
C VAL A 931 4.63 -0.66 -68.38
N GLY A 932 4.53 -1.43 -67.29
CA GLY A 932 5.67 -1.86 -66.48
C GLY A 932 6.69 -2.67 -67.29
N ARG A 933 6.22 -3.68 -68.05
CA ARG A 933 7.07 -4.47 -68.96
C ARG A 933 7.74 -3.58 -70.01
N ARG A 934 7.00 -2.68 -70.68
CA ARG A 934 7.56 -1.73 -71.65
C ARG A 934 8.59 -0.78 -71.02
N PHE A 935 8.40 -0.35 -69.78
CA PHE A 935 9.36 0.48 -69.06
C PHE A 935 10.65 -0.29 -68.71
N LEU A 936 10.52 -1.56 -68.30
CA LEU A 936 11.66 -2.48 -68.05
C LEU A 936 12.43 -2.87 -69.31
N GLU A 937 11.82 -2.75 -70.49
CA GLU A 937 12.44 -2.98 -71.80
C GLU A 937 13.01 -1.69 -72.44
N GLN A 938 12.65 -0.51 -71.93
CA GLN A 938 13.16 0.76 -72.42
C GLN A 938 14.56 1.08 -71.89
N ASN A 939 15.43 1.44 -72.83
CA ASN A 939 16.82 1.78 -72.58
C ASN A 939 17.01 3.30 -72.62
N PHE A 940 17.27 3.92 -71.47
CA PHE A 940 17.31 5.38 -71.37
C PHE A 940 18.74 5.94 -71.58
N PRO A 941 18.92 6.97 -72.43
CA PRO A 941 20.21 7.64 -72.58
C PRO A 941 20.45 8.66 -71.45
N LEU A 942 21.65 8.64 -70.87
CA LEU A 942 22.08 9.66 -69.91
C LEU A 942 22.45 10.97 -70.61
N SER A 943 21.77 12.07 -70.27
CA SER A 943 22.13 13.43 -70.70
C SER A 943 23.51 13.84 -70.15
N GLY A 944 24.56 13.55 -70.90
CA GLY A 944 25.93 13.98 -70.58
C GLY A 944 27.05 13.20 -71.26
N SER A 945 26.83 11.96 -71.73
CA SER A 945 27.89 11.17 -72.38
C SER A 945 27.38 10.24 -73.48
N ASN A 946 27.91 10.43 -74.70
CA ASN A 946 27.41 9.84 -75.95
C ASN A 946 27.71 8.33 -76.15
N ASN A 947 27.87 7.53 -75.08
CA ASN A 947 28.08 6.07 -75.25
C ASN A 947 27.73 5.18 -74.03
N THR A 948 26.92 5.66 -73.08
CA THR A 948 26.43 4.83 -71.96
C THR A 948 24.91 4.81 -71.93
N VAL A 949 24.35 3.62 -72.10
CA VAL A 949 22.91 3.32 -72.07
C VAL A 949 22.54 2.75 -70.71
N ILE A 950 21.43 3.23 -70.11
CA ILE A 950 20.88 2.61 -68.90
C ILE A 950 19.96 1.45 -69.32
N ASP A 951 20.40 0.24 -68.99
CA ASP A 951 19.54 -0.94 -68.86
C ASP A 951 18.86 -0.91 -67.48
N VAL A 952 17.58 -0.54 -67.47
CA VAL A 952 16.75 -0.41 -66.26
C VAL A 952 16.66 -1.74 -65.49
N ARG A 953 16.61 -2.86 -66.21
CA ARG A 953 16.46 -4.22 -65.67
C ARG A 953 17.68 -4.64 -64.85
N ASN A 954 18.87 -4.21 -65.27
CA ASN A 954 20.13 -4.43 -64.55
C ASN A 954 20.38 -3.47 -63.37
N ILE A 955 19.68 -2.34 -63.29
CA ILE A 955 19.68 -1.48 -62.09
C ILE A 955 18.75 -2.06 -61.03
N LEU A 956 17.50 -2.40 -61.39
CA LEU A 956 16.51 -2.91 -60.42
C LEU A 956 16.95 -4.23 -59.77
N ARG A 957 17.57 -5.14 -60.54
CA ARG A 957 18.16 -6.39 -59.99
C ARG A 957 19.27 -6.20 -58.95
N LYS A 958 19.81 -4.99 -58.79
CA LYS A 958 20.79 -4.64 -57.74
C LYS A 958 20.16 -4.06 -56.47
N HIS A 959 18.86 -3.76 -56.48
CA HIS A 959 18.11 -3.46 -55.26
C HIS A 959 17.57 -4.77 -54.66
N PRO A 960 17.80 -5.03 -53.35
CA PRO A 960 17.44 -6.31 -52.72
C PRO A 960 15.94 -6.49 -52.44
N GLY A 961 15.07 -5.62 -52.97
CA GLY A 961 13.61 -5.68 -52.82
C GLY A 961 12.84 -5.93 -54.11
N CYS A 962 13.52 -6.29 -55.20
CA CYS A 962 12.93 -6.51 -56.53
C CYS A 962 13.50 -7.79 -57.19
N GLN A 963 13.36 -8.95 -56.53
CA GLN A 963 13.82 -10.25 -57.05
C GLN A 963 12.72 -11.29 -57.27
N GLU A 964 11.46 -10.92 -57.01
CA GLU A 964 10.25 -11.60 -57.49
C GLU A 964 9.72 -10.85 -58.73
#